data_AF-A0A1W6LK81-F1
#
_entry.id   AF-A0A1W6LK81-F1
#
_cell.length_a   1.000
_cell.length_b   1.000
_cell.length_c   1.000
_cell.angle_alpha   90.00
_cell.angle_beta   90.00
_cell.angle_gamma   90.00
#
_symmetry.space_group_name_H-M   'P 1'
#
loop_
_entity.id
_entity.type
_entity.pdbx_description
1 polymer ?
#
loop_
_entity_poly.entity_id
_entity_poly.type
_entity_poly.pdbx_seq_one_letter_code
_entity_poly.pdbx_strand_id
1 'polypeptide(L)'
;MMKLNYLTMCAAVVFLSFTAQARVYYWEGAVSSEWSNLDNWKCDYNDGIVDATELPGEADNNGGSMRFGESPVDVVNQCVYNYEMPSQNYTGANWSAINVGLDEPATITFNGGVWYQSAALGIGAGSFGQWIHNGGLYSGAGKEVHVGSQSQGYLEISGGEISTARVRVCANSGTDNSEAVVKGGKITATQWLNVGQNATGSMTVLNGTVETPDLSVQNDSVLTIQGGLVQAGTISFAGENSFIDLKGGLLETSGLDAAAIQAFIDAGQITSTVPDSSIVYEDMGEGVYNIYAESPYLAISPSPADNSIDLPVEAVDLSWGQEDSAAGLGITYEVHLGTEPENLPIVKYTTDQSDDFNFNAENVDNGTQYFWRVDAREPNDIPGGDPYVVSEGPVWTFETVPAIPEITSQSLDDTLVPQGGSASFSVEAEGITDMQFQWYKCNGVEPAFDEGTGLPLDTPVGDPAGPLASPATNSLDLTDIQVSDEGYYYCQIWNESGVEEAVYSDTARLVTERITGHWKMDDDLTDFSGSGFDASHTDPPAVFASGKDGNALSLINDPNHVQVPGSEDAFNFYHLGLTVNFWMKSDLEGWHGLVCKQDRDGYSPWRGLVIETNGSGLAVFTFREVGSISSDVAVTDGQWHMITATYDGETGEMKLYVDGEEKASAAYPESAPLLTDNPLVIGAEQVTGATPLEGQIDDVRVYTYAKPDTEILDLYNNLTEPDKQLCLLEYGEAVDVSGPEGEPDCMIDMHDFAYIAVNWLNSGIYPVVE
;
A
#
# COMPACT_ATOMS: atom_id res chain seq x y z
N MET A 1 11.57 -44.59 -35.29
CA MET A 1 10.83 -45.83 -34.97
C MET A 1 11.70 -46.73 -34.12
N MET A 2 11.59 -46.63 -32.80
CA MET A 2 12.02 -47.66 -31.84
C MET A 2 11.10 -47.54 -30.63
N LYS A 3 10.34 -48.61 -30.37
CA LYS A 3 9.51 -48.76 -29.18
C LYS A 3 10.44 -48.89 -27.97
N LEU A 4 10.38 -47.95 -27.04
CA LEU A 4 10.90 -48.14 -25.69
C LEU A 4 9.93 -49.07 -24.96
N ASN A 5 10.35 -50.30 -24.67
CA ASN A 5 9.70 -51.16 -23.69
C ASN A 5 10.20 -50.73 -22.31
N TYR A 6 9.26 -50.42 -21.41
CA TYR A 6 9.50 -50.21 -19.99
C TYR A 6 10.13 -51.46 -19.38
N LEU A 7 11.37 -51.33 -18.92
CA LEU A 7 12.10 -52.30 -18.11
C LEU A 7 12.52 -51.55 -16.86
N THR A 8 11.62 -51.46 -15.88
CA THR A 8 11.91 -50.84 -14.58
C THR A 8 12.48 -51.92 -13.67
N MET A 9 13.81 -52.01 -13.63
CA MET A 9 14.52 -52.69 -12.54
C MET A 9 14.42 -51.80 -11.30
N CYS A 10 13.73 -52.25 -10.25
CA CYS A 10 13.82 -51.64 -8.91
C CYS A 10 14.53 -52.64 -7.99
N ALA A 11 15.84 -52.48 -7.82
CA ALA A 11 16.52 -53.00 -6.65
C ALA A 11 16.18 -52.08 -5.47
N ALA A 12 15.26 -52.53 -4.61
CA ALA A 12 14.88 -51.82 -3.40
C ALA A 12 15.81 -52.26 -2.26
N VAL A 13 16.70 -51.37 -1.80
CA VAL A 13 17.49 -51.60 -0.59
C VAL A 13 16.62 -51.22 0.60
N VAL A 14 16.29 -52.20 1.43
CA VAL A 14 15.44 -52.06 2.62
C VAL A 14 16.27 -52.40 3.86
N PHE A 15 16.29 -51.51 4.85
CA PHE A 15 17.02 -51.71 6.10
C PHE A 15 16.04 -52.05 7.23
N LEU A 16 16.01 -53.32 7.64
CA LEU A 16 15.20 -53.80 8.77
C LEU A 16 16.09 -54.18 9.96
N SER A 17 15.65 -53.85 11.17
CA SER A 17 16.24 -54.32 12.43
C SER A 17 15.18 -54.95 13.34
N PHE A 18 15.61 -55.90 14.18
CA PHE A 18 14.73 -56.73 15.03
C PHE A 18 15.25 -56.76 16.48
N THR A 19 14.35 -56.74 17.47
CA THR A 19 14.69 -56.71 18.90
C THR A 19 14.53 -58.07 19.61
N ALA A 20 13.87 -59.05 18.99
CA ALA A 20 13.64 -60.41 19.50
C ALA A 20 13.47 -61.41 18.32
N GLN A 21 13.20 -62.70 18.59
CA GLN A 21 12.82 -63.68 17.55
C GLN A 21 11.50 -63.26 16.88
N ALA A 22 11.58 -62.41 15.85
CA ALA A 22 10.44 -62.06 15.04
C ALA A 22 10.17 -63.19 14.04
N ARG A 23 8.91 -63.61 13.91
CA ARG A 23 8.51 -64.49 12.80
C ARG A 23 7.68 -63.68 11.82
N VAL A 24 8.17 -63.57 10.60
CA VAL A 24 7.48 -62.92 9.48
C VAL A 24 6.89 -64.02 8.62
N TYR A 25 5.57 -63.99 8.44
CA TYR A 25 4.87 -64.96 7.63
C TYR A 25 4.23 -64.28 6.42
N TYR A 26 4.25 -64.97 5.28
CA TYR A 26 3.60 -64.55 4.05
C TYR A 26 2.48 -65.55 3.72
N TRP A 27 1.26 -65.04 3.56
CA TRP A 27 0.10 -65.85 3.20
C TRP A 27 -0.26 -65.64 1.73
N GLU A 28 -0.48 -66.71 0.96
CA GLU A 28 -1.00 -66.65 -0.42
C GLU A 28 -2.30 -67.47 -0.54
N GLY A 29 -3.43 -66.79 -0.62
CA GLY A 29 -4.73 -67.45 -0.71
C GLY A 29 -5.01 -68.06 -2.08
N ALA A 30 -4.61 -69.32 -2.33
CA ALA A 30 -5.21 -70.17 -3.37
C ALA A 30 -4.95 -71.69 -3.25
N VAL A 31 -4.02 -72.18 -2.42
CA VAL A 31 -3.76 -73.64 -2.35
C VAL A 31 -3.27 -74.04 -0.96
N SER A 32 -4.07 -74.87 -0.28
CA SER A 32 -3.83 -75.47 1.06
C SER A 32 -4.15 -74.60 2.28
N SER A 33 -4.59 -75.27 3.35
CA SER A 33 -4.83 -74.75 4.69
C SER A 33 -3.51 -74.50 5.47
N GLU A 34 -2.41 -74.23 4.77
CA GLU A 34 -1.06 -74.19 5.34
C GLU A 34 -0.24 -73.03 4.76
N TRP A 35 0.58 -72.41 5.60
CA TRP A 35 1.56 -71.39 5.24
C TRP A 35 2.65 -72.00 4.34
N SER A 36 2.92 -71.42 3.16
CA SER A 36 3.90 -71.92 2.20
C SER A 36 5.28 -71.24 2.32
N ASN A 37 6.34 -71.95 1.92
CA ASN A 37 7.74 -71.52 2.01
C ASN A 37 8.07 -70.28 1.16
N LEU A 38 8.90 -69.39 1.71
CA LEU A 38 9.56 -68.29 1.01
C LEU A 38 11.00 -68.70 0.66
N ASP A 39 11.28 -69.04 -0.61
CA ASP A 39 12.60 -69.58 -1.02
C ASP A 39 13.66 -68.51 -1.38
N ASN A 40 13.46 -67.20 -1.15
CA ASN A 40 14.37 -66.14 -1.65
C ASN A 40 14.64 -64.98 -0.68
N TRP A 41 14.87 -65.26 0.61
CA TRP A 41 15.35 -64.25 1.56
C TRP A 41 16.84 -64.44 1.85
N LYS A 42 17.67 -63.41 1.68
CA LYS A 42 19.07 -63.40 2.11
C LYS A 42 19.21 -62.44 3.29
N CYS A 43 19.74 -62.93 4.41
CA CYS A 43 20.11 -62.08 5.54
C CYS A 43 21.63 -61.97 5.58
N ASP A 44 22.13 -60.73 5.59
CA ASP A 44 23.55 -60.47 5.76
C ASP A 44 23.86 -60.51 7.26
N TYR A 45 24.69 -61.46 7.67
CA TYR A 45 25.35 -61.43 8.97
C TYR A 45 26.75 -60.86 8.74
N ASN A 46 27.24 -60.02 9.65
CA ASN A 46 28.46 -59.21 9.50
C ASN A 46 29.79 -59.98 9.22
N ASP A 47 29.78 -61.29 8.95
CA ASP A 47 30.94 -62.07 8.48
C ASP A 47 30.71 -62.82 7.13
N GLY A 48 29.66 -62.50 6.38
CA GLY A 48 29.47 -62.94 4.99
C GLY A 48 28.04 -63.34 4.62
N ILE A 49 27.73 -63.27 3.31
CA ILE A 49 26.43 -63.65 2.74
C ILE A 49 26.21 -65.15 2.93
N VAL A 50 25.28 -65.53 3.82
CA VAL A 50 24.85 -66.92 3.98
C VAL A 50 23.49 -67.10 3.29
N ASP A 51 23.39 -68.11 2.43
CA ASP A 51 22.15 -68.51 1.80
C ASP A 51 21.22 -69.10 2.87
N ALA A 52 19.90 -68.79 2.86
CA ALA A 52 18.98 -69.21 3.92
C ALA A 52 18.88 -70.74 4.11
N THR A 53 19.43 -71.50 3.16
CA THR A 53 19.56 -72.96 3.20
C THR A 53 20.67 -73.48 4.12
N GLU A 54 21.57 -72.63 4.65
CA GLU A 54 22.72 -73.04 5.46
C GLU A 54 22.62 -72.75 6.98
N LEU A 55 21.46 -72.28 7.46
CA LEU A 55 21.25 -72.07 8.91
C LEU A 55 20.89 -73.38 9.64
N PRO A 56 21.47 -73.67 10.82
CA PRO A 56 21.12 -74.84 11.62
C PRO A 56 19.80 -74.58 12.36
N GLY A 57 18.68 -74.92 11.71
CA GLY A 57 17.36 -74.97 12.32
C GLY A 57 16.48 -75.90 11.50
N GLU A 58 15.93 -76.94 12.11
CA GLU A 58 15.05 -77.89 11.42
C GLU A 58 13.88 -77.13 10.79
N ALA A 59 13.75 -77.25 9.46
CA ALA A 59 12.50 -77.03 8.76
C ALA A 59 11.51 -78.08 9.29
N ASP A 60 10.68 -77.68 10.25
CA ASP A 60 9.66 -78.56 10.80
C ASP A 60 8.62 -78.81 9.70
N ASN A 61 8.47 -80.06 9.28
CA ASN A 61 7.66 -80.47 8.12
C ASN A 61 6.13 -80.41 8.37
N ASN A 62 5.66 -79.53 9.25
CA ASN A 62 4.24 -79.24 9.49
C ASN A 62 4.07 -77.75 9.85
N GLY A 63 3.91 -76.90 8.84
CA GLY A 63 3.61 -75.47 8.99
C GLY A 63 4.82 -74.55 8.79
N GLY A 64 4.91 -73.93 7.60
CA GLY A 64 6.00 -73.04 7.21
C GLY A 64 6.12 -71.79 8.09
N SER A 65 7.28 -71.61 8.73
CA SER A 65 7.70 -70.40 9.44
C SER A 65 9.15 -70.09 9.06
N MET A 66 9.51 -68.82 8.88
CA MET A 66 10.93 -68.40 8.92
C MET A 66 11.27 -68.03 10.35
N ARG A 67 12.22 -68.75 10.96
CA ARG A 67 12.81 -68.39 12.26
C ARG A 67 14.13 -67.65 12.00
N PHE A 68 14.21 -66.38 12.40
CA PHE A 68 15.50 -65.75 12.60
C PHE A 68 16.08 -66.31 13.91
N GLY A 69 17.23 -67.00 13.85
CA GLY A 69 17.81 -67.72 15.00
C GLY A 69 18.18 -66.81 16.19
N GLU A 70 18.31 -67.41 17.38
CA GLU A 70 18.76 -66.71 18.60
C GLU A 70 20.06 -65.94 18.34
N SER A 71 20.04 -64.62 18.61
CA SER A 71 21.26 -63.85 18.80
C SER A 71 21.55 -63.76 20.31
N PRO A 72 22.78 -64.03 20.77
CA PRO A 72 23.19 -63.57 22.08
C PRO A 72 23.12 -62.05 22.06
N VAL A 73 22.26 -61.51 22.93
CA VAL A 73 22.14 -60.10 23.33
C VAL A 73 23.34 -59.25 22.86
N ASP A 74 23.09 -58.28 21.97
CA ASP A 74 23.98 -57.19 21.49
C ASP A 74 24.53 -57.19 20.04
N VAL A 75 23.85 -57.78 19.04
CA VAL A 75 24.22 -57.53 17.61
C VAL A 75 23.02 -57.10 16.76
N VAL A 76 23.07 -55.86 16.24
CA VAL A 76 22.15 -55.29 15.26
C VAL A 76 22.36 -56.00 13.92
N ASN A 77 21.46 -56.90 13.53
CA ASN A 77 21.49 -57.54 12.21
C ASN A 77 20.79 -56.64 11.17
N GLN A 78 21.50 -56.23 10.12
CA GLN A 78 20.92 -55.57 8.94
C GLN A 78 20.65 -56.64 7.86
N CYS A 79 19.40 -57.06 7.68
CA CYS A 79 19.07 -57.91 6.53
C CYS A 79 18.82 -57.03 5.30
N VAL A 80 19.63 -57.19 4.25
CA VAL A 80 19.43 -56.55 2.94
C VAL A 80 18.50 -57.42 2.09
N TYR A 81 17.30 -56.93 1.83
CA TYR A 81 16.36 -57.61 0.94
C TYR A 81 16.69 -57.31 -0.54
N ASN A 82 16.89 -58.35 -1.35
CA ASN A 82 16.90 -58.27 -2.81
C ASN A 82 15.97 -59.34 -3.34
N TYR A 83 14.75 -58.98 -3.72
CA TYR A 83 13.80 -59.89 -4.36
C TYR A 83 13.32 -59.33 -5.68
N GLU A 84 13.54 -60.10 -6.75
CA GLU A 84 12.88 -59.91 -8.03
C GLU A 84 11.61 -60.76 -8.05
N MET A 85 10.42 -60.15 -8.05
CA MET A 85 9.20 -60.88 -8.41
C MET A 85 9.16 -61.09 -9.92
N PRO A 86 8.92 -62.32 -10.43
CA PRO A 86 8.60 -62.50 -11.83
C PRO A 86 7.26 -61.81 -12.12
N SER A 87 7.23 -60.99 -13.15
CA SER A 87 6.03 -60.30 -13.65
C SER A 87 4.98 -61.32 -14.13
N GLN A 88 4.11 -61.79 -13.22
CA GLN A 88 2.89 -62.50 -13.59
C GLN A 88 1.70 -61.68 -13.10
N ASN A 89 0.90 -61.21 -14.07
CA ASN A 89 -0.36 -60.52 -13.84
C ASN A 89 -1.34 -61.47 -13.12
N TYR A 90 -1.45 -61.38 -11.79
CA TYR A 90 -2.51 -62.03 -11.04
C TYR A 90 -3.72 -61.10 -10.95
N THR A 91 -4.57 -61.17 -11.98
CA THR A 91 -5.90 -60.57 -11.98
C THR A 91 -6.90 -61.54 -11.33
N GLY A 92 -6.88 -61.61 -10.00
CA GLY A 92 -7.82 -62.42 -9.20
C GLY A 92 -7.76 -62.01 -7.73
N ALA A 93 -8.91 -62.00 -7.05
CA ALA A 93 -9.09 -61.52 -5.68
C ALA A 93 -8.40 -62.42 -4.61
N ASN A 94 -7.07 -62.51 -4.65
CA ASN A 94 -6.26 -63.27 -3.70
C ASN A 94 -5.66 -62.29 -2.69
N TRP A 95 -5.94 -62.49 -1.39
CA TRP A 95 -5.31 -61.70 -0.34
C TRP A 95 -3.92 -62.27 -0.12
N SER A 96 -2.89 -61.45 -0.25
CA SER A 96 -1.55 -61.76 0.25
C SER A 96 -1.24 -60.78 1.36
N ALA A 97 -0.70 -61.28 2.49
CA ALA A 97 -0.39 -60.47 3.65
C ALA A 97 0.95 -60.87 4.28
N ILE A 98 1.76 -59.86 4.60
CA ILE A 98 2.94 -59.96 5.44
C ILE A 98 2.49 -59.70 6.88
N ASN A 99 2.69 -60.67 7.77
CA ASN A 99 2.20 -60.59 9.14
C ASN A 99 3.36 -60.55 10.16
N VAL A 100 3.24 -59.67 11.15
CA VAL A 100 4.20 -59.48 12.25
C VAL A 100 3.56 -59.95 13.57
N GLY A 101 4.20 -60.88 14.29
CA GLY A 101 3.86 -61.23 15.69
C GLY A 101 3.28 -62.63 15.95
N LEU A 102 3.26 -63.55 14.98
CA LEU A 102 2.40 -64.76 14.98
C LEU A 102 2.54 -65.76 16.14
N ASP A 103 3.63 -65.72 16.92
CA ASP A 103 3.88 -66.68 18.00
C ASP A 103 4.42 -66.06 19.31
N GLU A 104 5.19 -64.98 19.24
CA GLU A 104 5.78 -64.25 20.39
C GLU A 104 5.84 -62.74 20.08
N PRO A 105 5.82 -61.87 21.11
CA PRO A 105 5.91 -60.44 20.90
C PRO A 105 7.16 -60.02 20.12
N ALA A 106 7.00 -59.20 19.09
CA ALA A 106 8.11 -58.84 18.19
C ALA A 106 8.05 -57.38 17.70
N THR A 107 9.20 -56.72 17.63
CA THR A 107 9.37 -55.39 17.00
C THR A 107 10.16 -55.48 15.70
N ILE A 108 9.65 -54.83 14.66
CA ILE A 108 10.36 -54.60 13.40
C ILE A 108 10.55 -53.10 13.21
N THR A 109 11.78 -52.67 12.91
CA THR A 109 12.07 -51.27 12.61
C THR A 109 12.54 -51.11 11.17
N PHE A 110 11.89 -50.24 10.41
CA PHE A 110 12.28 -49.80 9.08
C PHE A 110 13.05 -48.48 9.19
N ASN A 111 14.34 -48.50 8.86
CA ASN A 111 15.24 -47.35 9.06
C ASN A 111 15.49 -46.52 7.80
N GLY A 112 14.89 -46.87 6.66
CA GLY A 112 15.09 -46.16 5.39
C GLY A 112 15.04 -47.06 4.15
N GLY A 113 15.01 -46.41 2.99
CA GLY A 113 14.88 -47.06 1.67
C GLY A 113 13.49 -46.91 1.06
N VAL A 114 13.22 -47.61 -0.04
CA VAL A 114 11.90 -47.68 -0.65
C VAL A 114 11.45 -49.13 -0.65
N TRP A 115 10.31 -49.41 -0.03
CA TRP A 115 9.76 -50.75 0.09
C TRP A 115 8.43 -50.84 -0.67
N TYR A 116 8.47 -51.41 -1.88
CA TYR A 116 7.28 -51.70 -2.67
C TYR A 116 6.72 -53.08 -2.31
N GLN A 117 5.46 -53.13 -1.91
CA GLN A 117 4.79 -54.39 -1.55
C GLN A 117 3.55 -54.66 -2.40
N SER A 118 3.44 -55.91 -2.85
CA SER A 118 2.25 -56.44 -3.54
C SER A 118 1.23 -57.08 -2.58
N ALA A 119 1.51 -57.04 -1.28
CA ALA A 119 0.73 -57.66 -0.21
C ALA A 119 0.31 -56.63 0.86
N ALA A 120 -0.74 -56.95 1.61
CA ALA A 120 -1.12 -56.20 2.81
C ALA A 120 -0.07 -56.36 3.92
N LEU A 121 0.05 -55.37 4.80
CA LEU A 121 0.89 -55.44 5.99
C LEU A 121 0.00 -55.60 7.22
N GLY A 122 0.06 -56.75 7.87
CA GLY A 122 -0.60 -57.04 9.14
C GLY A 122 0.37 -56.92 10.31
N ILE A 123 0.04 -56.10 11.30
CA ILE A 123 0.82 -55.93 12.53
C ILE A 123 0.01 -56.52 13.69
N GLY A 124 0.62 -57.36 14.51
CA GLY A 124 -0.07 -58.06 15.60
C GLY A 124 -0.92 -59.24 15.11
N ALA A 125 -0.35 -60.11 14.29
CA ALA A 125 -0.95 -61.40 13.98
C ALA A 125 -0.54 -62.40 15.08
N GLY A 126 -1.41 -63.28 15.60
CA GLY A 126 -1.12 -64.19 16.72
C GLY A 126 -0.92 -63.54 18.09
N SER A 127 0.23 -62.90 18.32
CA SER A 127 0.61 -62.19 19.56
C SER A 127 1.03 -60.73 19.28
N PHE A 128 1.39 -59.95 20.32
CA PHE A 128 1.66 -58.51 20.19
C PHE A 128 2.75 -58.19 19.14
N GLY A 129 2.42 -57.41 18.11
CA GLY A 129 3.35 -57.01 17.06
C GLY A 129 3.62 -55.51 17.06
N GLN A 130 4.87 -55.10 16.93
CA GLN A 130 5.29 -53.71 16.86
C GLN A 130 6.00 -53.43 15.52
N TRP A 131 5.61 -52.37 14.82
CA TRP A 131 6.28 -51.84 13.64
C TRP A 131 6.70 -50.40 13.89
N ILE A 132 7.96 -50.07 13.66
CA ILE A 132 8.51 -48.71 13.79
C ILE A 132 9.05 -48.29 12.42
N HIS A 133 8.60 -47.16 11.89
CA HIS A 133 8.99 -46.61 10.59
C HIS A 133 9.73 -45.28 10.80
N ASN A 134 11.06 -45.33 10.76
CA ASN A 134 11.93 -44.18 11.10
C ASN A 134 12.30 -43.31 9.88
N GLY A 135 12.06 -43.77 8.65
CA GLY A 135 12.41 -43.03 7.44
C GLY A 135 12.19 -43.84 6.17
N GLY A 136 12.24 -43.20 5.00
CA GLY A 136 12.00 -43.86 3.70
C GLY A 136 10.52 -44.03 3.34
N LEU A 137 10.25 -44.71 2.22
CA LEU A 137 8.89 -44.89 1.68
C LEU A 137 8.46 -46.36 1.74
N TYR A 138 7.34 -46.65 2.40
CA TYR A 138 6.58 -47.87 2.17
C TYR A 138 5.47 -47.60 1.14
N SER A 139 5.39 -48.41 0.08
CA SER A 139 4.35 -48.28 -0.94
C SER A 139 3.63 -49.62 -1.16
N GLY A 140 2.42 -49.71 -0.62
CA GLY A 140 1.50 -50.85 -0.75
C GLY A 140 0.36 -50.55 -1.71
N ALA A 141 0.65 -50.30 -2.99
CA ALA A 141 -0.35 -49.87 -3.97
C ALA A 141 -1.54 -50.87 -4.06
N GLY A 142 -2.75 -50.41 -3.70
CA GLY A 142 -3.96 -51.23 -3.69
C GLY A 142 -4.12 -52.16 -2.48
N LYS A 143 -3.26 -52.05 -1.46
CA LYS A 143 -3.21 -52.95 -0.30
C LYS A 143 -3.63 -52.27 1.00
N GLU A 144 -3.73 -53.05 2.07
CA GLU A 144 -4.14 -52.60 3.39
C GLU A 144 -2.96 -52.67 4.35
N VAL A 145 -2.80 -51.65 5.20
CA VAL A 145 -2.00 -51.72 6.43
C VAL A 145 -2.98 -51.91 7.57
N HIS A 146 -2.93 -53.07 8.23
CA HIS A 146 -3.81 -53.43 9.34
C HIS A 146 -3.01 -53.58 10.62
N VAL A 147 -3.11 -52.57 11.49
CA VAL A 147 -2.61 -52.59 12.85
C VAL A 147 -3.63 -53.29 13.74
N GLY A 148 -3.26 -54.46 14.26
CA GLY A 148 -4.15 -55.34 15.03
C GLY A 148 -4.71 -56.53 14.24
N SER A 149 -3.94 -57.06 13.28
CA SER A 149 -4.43 -58.02 12.29
C SER A 149 -5.01 -59.34 12.86
N GLN A 150 -4.63 -59.79 14.06
CA GLN A 150 -5.28 -60.91 14.77
C GLN A 150 -5.33 -60.74 16.30
N SER A 151 -4.39 -59.98 16.86
CA SER A 151 -4.25 -59.58 18.27
C SER A 151 -3.85 -58.11 18.34
N GLN A 152 -3.44 -57.60 19.51
CA GLN A 152 -2.95 -56.23 19.66
C GLN A 152 -1.74 -55.93 18.75
N GLY A 153 -1.77 -54.79 18.05
CA GLY A 153 -0.65 -54.30 17.25
C GLY A 153 -0.30 -52.85 17.57
N TYR A 154 0.96 -52.48 17.34
CA TYR A 154 1.48 -51.12 17.49
C TYR A 154 2.24 -50.70 16.22
N LEU A 155 1.89 -49.54 15.68
CA LEU A 155 2.57 -48.91 14.55
C LEU A 155 3.10 -47.54 14.96
N GLU A 156 4.38 -47.29 14.80
CA GLU A 156 4.96 -45.94 14.94
C GLU A 156 5.58 -45.52 13.62
N ILE A 157 5.36 -44.26 13.22
CA ILE A 157 6.01 -43.61 12.09
C ILE A 157 6.75 -42.39 12.61
N SER A 158 8.01 -42.56 12.98
CA SER A 158 8.89 -41.52 13.51
C SER A 158 9.56 -40.67 12.42
N GLY A 159 9.34 -41.00 11.13
CA GLY A 159 9.80 -40.25 9.96
C GLY A 159 9.57 -41.02 8.65
N GLY A 160 9.58 -40.35 7.48
CA GLY A 160 9.29 -41.00 6.19
C GLY A 160 7.78 -41.18 5.90
N GLU A 161 7.43 -41.98 4.89
CA GLU A 161 6.05 -42.11 4.39
C GLU A 161 5.57 -43.57 4.29
N ILE A 162 4.33 -43.81 4.70
CA ILE A 162 3.55 -45.03 4.41
C ILE A 162 2.42 -44.65 3.44
N SER A 163 2.54 -45.10 2.19
CA SER A 163 1.53 -44.91 1.14
C SER A 163 0.84 -46.24 0.82
N THR A 164 -0.46 -46.32 1.05
CA THR A 164 -1.25 -47.56 0.92
C THR A 164 -2.68 -47.26 0.46
N ALA A 165 -3.47 -48.26 0.07
CA ALA A 165 -4.87 -48.00 -0.26
C ALA A 165 -5.74 -47.84 0.99
N ARG A 166 -5.50 -48.66 2.02
CA ARG A 166 -6.36 -48.73 3.21
C ARG A 166 -5.51 -48.79 4.46
N VAL A 167 -5.93 -48.12 5.52
CA VAL A 167 -5.32 -48.21 6.84
C VAL A 167 -6.40 -48.57 7.85
N ARG A 168 -6.19 -49.64 8.62
CA ARG A 168 -7.07 -50.04 9.71
C ARG A 168 -6.25 -50.13 11.00
N VAL A 169 -6.73 -49.48 12.05
CA VAL A 169 -6.15 -49.54 13.40
C VAL A 169 -7.18 -50.12 14.35
N CYS A 170 -7.22 -51.44 14.46
CA CYS A 170 -8.02 -52.16 15.46
C CYS A 170 -7.64 -53.64 15.49
N ALA A 171 -7.83 -54.30 16.63
CA ALA A 171 -7.79 -55.76 16.68
C ALA A 171 -8.91 -56.38 15.81
N ASN A 172 -8.66 -57.56 15.24
CA ASN A 172 -9.66 -58.27 14.40
C ASN A 172 -10.83 -58.86 15.21
N SER A 173 -10.62 -59.12 16.51
CA SER A 173 -11.63 -59.52 17.48
C SER A 173 -11.13 -59.27 18.92
N GLY A 174 -12.02 -59.05 19.89
CA GLY A 174 -11.66 -58.89 21.31
C GLY A 174 -11.73 -57.45 21.83
N THR A 175 -11.18 -57.23 23.03
CA THR A 175 -11.15 -55.93 23.73
C THR A 175 -9.79 -55.23 23.66
N ASP A 176 -8.85 -55.77 22.88
CA ASP A 176 -7.48 -55.29 22.84
C ASP A 176 -7.35 -54.07 21.92
N ASN A 177 -6.82 -52.97 22.46
CA ASN A 177 -6.65 -51.72 21.73
C ASN A 177 -5.36 -51.75 20.88
N SER A 178 -5.49 -51.63 19.56
CA SER A 178 -4.33 -51.46 18.67
C SER A 178 -4.03 -49.99 18.47
N GLU A 179 -2.75 -49.64 18.36
CA GLU A 179 -2.29 -48.25 18.43
C GLU A 179 -1.43 -47.88 17.22
N ALA A 180 -1.66 -46.67 16.68
CA ALA A 180 -0.82 -46.08 15.66
C ALA A 180 -0.36 -44.68 16.06
N VAL A 181 0.94 -44.38 15.94
CA VAL A 181 1.52 -43.08 16.27
C VAL A 181 2.28 -42.54 15.06
N VAL A 182 1.87 -41.39 14.53
CA VAL A 182 2.52 -40.69 13.42
C VAL A 182 3.33 -39.53 14.00
N LYS A 183 4.62 -39.74 14.28
CA LYS A 183 5.53 -38.79 14.93
C LYS A 183 6.43 -38.13 13.88
N GLY A 184 5.98 -37.05 13.26
CA GLY A 184 6.73 -36.33 12.21
C GLY A 184 6.81 -37.02 10.84
N GLY A 185 6.28 -38.25 10.71
CA GLY A 185 6.15 -38.96 9.44
C GLY A 185 4.81 -38.71 8.72
N LYS A 186 4.59 -39.42 7.62
CA LYS A 186 3.39 -39.30 6.79
C LYS A 186 2.70 -40.65 6.55
N ILE A 187 1.36 -40.67 6.64
CA ILE A 187 0.51 -41.74 6.13
C ILE A 187 -0.36 -41.19 5.00
N THR A 188 -0.38 -41.86 3.85
CA THR A 188 -1.35 -41.61 2.78
C THR A 188 -2.15 -42.87 2.51
N ALA A 189 -3.46 -42.83 2.81
CA ALA A 189 -4.42 -43.87 2.48
C ALA A 189 -5.24 -43.43 1.27
N THR A 190 -5.13 -44.10 0.13
CA THR A 190 -5.81 -43.63 -1.10
C THR A 190 -7.30 -44.02 -1.19
N GLN A 191 -7.84 -44.76 -0.23
CA GLN A 191 -9.26 -45.14 -0.16
C GLN A 191 -9.87 -44.78 1.17
N TRP A 192 -9.42 -45.38 2.27
CA TRP A 192 -9.97 -45.08 3.59
C TRP A 192 -8.98 -45.36 4.72
N LEU A 193 -9.19 -44.66 5.83
CA LEU A 193 -8.50 -44.86 7.09
C LEU A 193 -9.54 -45.05 8.20
N ASN A 194 -9.45 -46.18 8.90
CA ASN A 194 -10.34 -46.52 10.00
C ASN A 194 -9.54 -46.62 11.30
N VAL A 195 -9.86 -45.77 12.27
CA VAL A 195 -9.43 -45.91 13.66
C VAL A 195 -10.55 -46.61 14.41
N GLY A 196 -10.35 -47.89 14.70
CA GLY A 196 -11.42 -48.79 15.13
C GLY A 196 -12.25 -49.38 13.99
N GLN A 197 -12.83 -50.56 14.23
CA GLN A 197 -13.87 -51.15 13.37
C GLN A 197 -14.54 -52.35 14.07
N ASN A 198 -13.77 -53.42 14.30
CA ASN A 198 -14.24 -54.64 14.97
C ASN A 198 -13.89 -54.67 16.47
N ALA A 199 -12.87 -53.90 16.86
CA ALA A 199 -12.40 -53.67 18.22
C ALA A 199 -12.02 -52.18 18.36
N THR A 200 -11.63 -51.76 19.56
CA THR A 200 -11.11 -50.42 19.82
C THR A 200 -9.76 -50.21 19.14
N GLY A 201 -9.49 -48.98 18.75
CA GLY A 201 -8.22 -48.52 18.22
C GLY A 201 -7.88 -47.12 18.72
N SER A 202 -6.59 -46.79 18.73
CA SER A 202 -6.13 -45.43 18.99
C SER A 202 -5.13 -45.00 17.93
N MET A 203 -5.27 -43.78 17.45
CA MET A 203 -4.28 -43.15 16.58
C MET A 203 -3.87 -41.79 17.15
N THR A 204 -2.57 -41.48 17.15
CA THR A 204 -2.04 -40.16 17.53
C THR A 204 -1.19 -39.62 16.38
N VAL A 205 -1.52 -38.42 15.91
CA VAL A 205 -0.76 -37.69 14.89
C VAL A 205 0.00 -36.58 15.58
N LEU A 206 1.30 -36.80 15.84
CA LEU A 206 2.19 -35.91 16.57
C LEU A 206 3.14 -35.22 15.59
N ASN A 207 2.84 -33.97 15.21
CA ASN A 207 3.57 -33.20 14.19
C ASN A 207 3.77 -33.93 12.86
N GLY A 208 2.95 -34.96 12.59
CA GLY A 208 2.96 -35.75 11.36
C GLY A 208 1.80 -35.39 10.45
N THR A 209 1.70 -36.09 9.31
CA THR A 209 0.63 -35.87 8.33
C THR A 209 -0.12 -37.16 8.04
N VAL A 210 -1.45 -37.10 8.01
CA VAL A 210 -2.32 -38.19 7.56
C VAL A 210 -3.25 -37.68 6.46
N GLU A 211 -3.26 -38.37 5.32
CA GLU A 211 -4.12 -38.04 4.18
C GLU A 211 -5.02 -39.23 3.84
N THR A 212 -6.33 -39.01 3.75
CA THR A 212 -7.30 -40.04 3.36
C THR A 212 -8.54 -39.44 2.68
N PRO A 213 -9.13 -40.07 1.65
CA PRO A 213 -10.42 -39.60 1.14
C PRO A 213 -11.56 -39.89 2.12
N ASP A 214 -11.51 -40.99 2.87
CA ASP A 214 -12.54 -41.34 3.86
C ASP A 214 -11.88 -41.65 5.20
N LEU A 215 -12.27 -40.92 6.25
CA LEU A 215 -11.84 -41.14 7.63
C LEU A 215 -13.02 -41.66 8.46
N SER A 216 -12.79 -42.72 9.24
CA SER A 216 -13.77 -43.16 10.23
C SER A 216 -13.14 -43.46 11.58
N VAL A 217 -13.80 -42.99 12.64
CA VAL A 217 -13.45 -43.30 14.03
C VAL A 217 -14.60 -44.07 14.64
N GLN A 218 -14.38 -45.34 14.97
CA GLN A 218 -15.47 -46.28 15.27
C GLN A 218 -15.19 -47.16 16.49
N ASN A 219 -16.23 -47.73 17.08
CA ASN A 219 -16.17 -48.72 18.15
C ASN A 219 -15.38 -48.23 19.38
N ASP A 220 -15.74 -47.04 19.87
CA ASP A 220 -15.16 -46.37 21.04
C ASP A 220 -13.65 -46.09 20.91
N SER A 221 -13.25 -45.70 19.69
CA SER A 221 -11.86 -45.41 19.33
C SER A 221 -11.54 -43.92 19.34
N VAL A 222 -10.26 -43.58 19.43
CA VAL A 222 -9.82 -42.18 19.53
C VAL A 222 -8.76 -41.86 18.48
N LEU A 223 -8.92 -40.74 17.78
CA LEU A 223 -7.89 -40.13 16.96
C LEU A 223 -7.46 -38.81 17.61
N THR A 224 -6.23 -38.71 18.08
CA THR A 224 -5.66 -37.47 18.64
C THR A 224 -4.79 -36.79 17.60
N ILE A 225 -5.01 -35.50 17.35
CA ILE A 225 -4.18 -34.68 16.46
C ILE A 225 -3.46 -33.64 17.32
N GLN A 226 -2.13 -33.74 17.38
CA GLN A 226 -1.28 -32.94 18.25
C GLN A 226 -0.17 -32.28 17.42
N GLY A 227 -0.35 -31.00 17.08
CA GLY A 227 0.56 -30.23 16.21
C GLY A 227 0.73 -30.77 14.77
N GLY A 228 0.03 -31.86 14.42
CA GLY A 228 0.05 -32.47 13.10
C GLY A 228 -1.17 -32.11 12.25
N LEU A 229 -1.20 -32.64 11.02
CA LEU A 229 -2.27 -32.42 10.04
C LEU A 229 -2.97 -33.73 9.69
N VAL A 230 -4.30 -33.75 9.75
CA VAL A 230 -5.14 -34.80 9.16
C VAL A 230 -6.00 -34.19 8.07
N GLN A 231 -5.79 -34.60 6.82
CA GLN A 231 -6.63 -34.23 5.68
C GLN A 231 -7.57 -35.40 5.35
N ALA A 232 -8.88 -35.16 5.47
CA ALA A 232 -9.91 -36.16 5.26
C ALA A 232 -11.02 -35.65 4.33
N GLY A 233 -11.33 -36.37 3.25
CA GLY A 233 -12.49 -36.05 2.40
C GLY A 233 -13.80 -36.15 3.20
N THR A 234 -14.27 -37.37 3.47
CA THR A 234 -15.41 -37.60 4.37
C THR A 234 -14.95 -38.01 5.77
N ILE A 235 -15.75 -37.69 6.78
CA ILE A 235 -15.51 -38.08 8.18
C ILE A 235 -16.77 -38.74 8.73
N SER A 236 -16.62 -39.86 9.43
CA SER A 236 -17.72 -40.58 10.05
C SER A 236 -17.36 -41.15 11.42
N PHE A 237 -18.37 -41.22 12.29
CA PHE A 237 -18.24 -41.72 13.65
C PHE A 237 -19.24 -42.84 13.90
N ALA A 238 -18.85 -43.87 14.64
CA ALA A 238 -19.76 -44.93 15.09
C ALA A 238 -19.37 -45.47 16.47
N GLY A 239 -20.26 -45.36 17.46
CA GLY A 239 -19.96 -45.72 18.86
C GLY A 239 -20.14 -44.51 19.77
N GLU A 240 -20.41 -44.74 21.05
CA GLU A 240 -20.75 -43.67 21.99
C GLU A 240 -19.52 -42.86 22.43
N ASN A 241 -18.32 -43.46 22.39
CA ASN A 241 -17.07 -42.83 22.82
C ASN A 241 -16.05 -42.74 21.67
N SER A 242 -16.53 -42.61 20.43
CA SER A 242 -15.67 -42.44 19.26
C SER A 242 -15.51 -40.97 18.93
N PHE A 243 -14.29 -40.44 19.04
CA PHE A 243 -14.03 -39.01 18.86
C PHE A 243 -12.64 -38.70 18.29
N ILE A 244 -12.52 -37.52 17.69
CA ILE A 244 -11.28 -36.85 17.35
C ILE A 244 -10.97 -35.83 18.44
N ASP A 245 -9.76 -35.89 19.00
CA ASP A 245 -9.25 -34.99 20.04
C ASP A 245 -8.19 -34.04 19.45
N LEU A 246 -8.51 -32.76 19.38
CA LEU A 246 -7.66 -31.70 18.82
C LEU A 246 -6.78 -31.10 19.94
N LYS A 247 -5.47 -31.33 19.89
CA LYS A 247 -4.48 -30.80 20.85
C LYS A 247 -3.46 -29.91 20.14
N GLY A 248 -3.93 -28.79 19.60
CA GLY A 248 -3.12 -27.89 18.76
C GLY A 248 -2.80 -28.46 17.36
N GLY A 249 -3.51 -29.51 16.93
CA GLY A 249 -3.41 -30.08 15.58
C GLY A 249 -4.56 -29.67 14.68
N LEU A 250 -4.35 -29.76 13.36
CA LEU A 250 -5.31 -29.34 12.33
C LEU A 250 -6.02 -30.55 11.70
N LEU A 251 -7.36 -30.51 11.68
CA LEU A 251 -8.19 -31.39 10.89
C LEU A 251 -8.76 -30.60 9.71
N GLU A 252 -8.33 -30.95 8.49
CA GLU A 252 -8.87 -30.39 7.26
C GLU A 252 -9.87 -31.37 6.62
N THR A 253 -11.01 -30.86 6.16
CA THR A 253 -12.00 -31.68 5.45
C THR A 253 -12.59 -31.02 4.24
N SER A 254 -12.79 -31.79 3.17
CA SER A 254 -13.38 -31.32 1.91
C SER A 254 -14.77 -31.91 1.60
N GLY A 255 -15.35 -32.66 2.55
CA GLY A 255 -16.58 -33.44 2.34
C GLY A 255 -17.62 -33.24 3.44
N LEU A 256 -17.39 -32.32 4.37
CA LEU A 256 -18.37 -31.87 5.34
C LEU A 256 -18.77 -30.42 5.07
N ASP A 257 -20.02 -30.08 5.40
CA ASP A 257 -20.46 -28.68 5.51
C ASP A 257 -20.40 -28.20 6.97
N ALA A 258 -20.51 -26.88 7.17
CA ALA A 258 -20.50 -26.27 8.50
C ALA A 258 -21.54 -26.87 9.46
N ALA A 259 -22.70 -27.28 8.97
CA ALA A 259 -23.75 -27.86 9.81
C ALA A 259 -23.39 -29.26 10.31
N ALA A 260 -22.76 -30.08 9.46
CA ALA A 260 -22.24 -31.38 9.84
C ALA A 260 -21.07 -31.27 10.82
N ILE A 261 -20.17 -30.31 10.60
CA ILE A 261 -19.05 -30.03 11.51
C ILE A 261 -19.59 -29.63 12.89
N GLN A 262 -20.51 -28.66 12.95
CA GLN A 262 -21.11 -28.25 14.21
C GLN A 262 -21.84 -29.40 14.92
N ALA A 263 -22.55 -30.25 14.18
CA ALA A 263 -23.23 -31.40 14.76
C ALA A 263 -22.24 -32.41 15.40
N PHE A 264 -21.06 -32.60 14.81
CA PHE A 264 -20.01 -33.44 15.39
C PHE A 264 -19.39 -32.80 16.65
N ILE A 265 -19.22 -31.48 16.68
CA ILE A 265 -18.76 -30.75 17.86
C ILE A 265 -19.77 -30.87 19.00
N ASP A 266 -21.06 -30.61 18.72
CA ASP A 266 -22.14 -30.69 19.71
C ASP A 266 -22.34 -32.10 20.27
N ALA A 267 -22.04 -33.13 19.46
CA ALA A 267 -22.08 -34.53 19.86
C ALA A 267 -20.82 -34.99 20.64
N GLY A 268 -19.81 -34.12 20.81
CA GLY A 268 -18.53 -34.46 21.43
C GLY A 268 -17.65 -35.38 20.59
N GLN A 269 -17.94 -35.50 19.29
CA GLN A 269 -17.21 -36.36 18.35
C GLN A 269 -15.99 -35.65 17.76
N ILE A 270 -16.01 -34.32 17.69
CA ILE A 270 -14.82 -33.49 17.53
C ILE A 270 -14.71 -32.66 18.81
N THR A 271 -13.62 -32.84 19.54
CA THR A 271 -13.43 -32.25 20.86
C THR A 271 -11.98 -31.81 21.06
N SER A 272 -11.72 -31.11 22.14
CA SER A 272 -10.38 -30.87 22.64
C SER A 272 -10.35 -31.15 24.14
N THR A 273 -9.38 -31.93 24.57
CA THR A 273 -9.08 -32.12 25.99
C THR A 273 -8.13 -31.05 26.55
N VAL A 274 -7.74 -30.05 25.75
CA VAL A 274 -7.05 -28.85 26.23
C VAL A 274 -8.04 -28.04 27.08
N PRO A 275 -7.74 -27.76 28.37
CA PRO A 275 -8.64 -27.02 29.24
C PRO A 275 -9.03 -25.66 28.65
N ASP A 276 -10.30 -25.29 28.80
CA ASP A 276 -10.87 -24.00 28.38
C ASP A 276 -10.71 -23.63 26.89
N SER A 277 -10.27 -24.57 26.05
CA SER A 277 -10.18 -24.39 24.59
C SER A 277 -11.54 -24.38 23.92
N SER A 278 -11.64 -23.66 22.80
CA SER A 278 -12.80 -23.66 21.92
C SER A 278 -12.45 -24.28 20.57
N ILE A 279 -13.32 -25.16 20.07
CA ILE A 279 -13.20 -25.67 18.71
C ILE A 279 -13.69 -24.61 17.73
N VAL A 280 -12.82 -24.25 16.81
CA VAL A 280 -13.09 -23.31 15.72
C VAL A 280 -13.03 -24.06 14.39
N TYR A 281 -13.86 -23.63 13.44
CA TYR A 281 -13.79 -24.09 12.06
C TYR A 281 -13.88 -22.91 11.09
N GLU A 282 -13.01 -22.92 10.09
CA GLU A 282 -12.87 -21.86 9.09
C GLU A 282 -13.13 -22.40 7.70
N ASP A 283 -13.91 -21.66 6.90
CA ASP A 283 -14.15 -21.98 5.49
C ASP A 283 -12.98 -21.45 4.64
N MET A 284 -12.21 -22.37 4.08
CA MET A 284 -11.05 -22.08 3.23
C MET A 284 -11.45 -21.86 1.76
N GLY A 285 -12.74 -21.94 1.43
CA GLY A 285 -13.26 -21.91 0.07
C GLY A 285 -13.35 -23.30 -0.55
N GLU A 286 -14.08 -23.40 -1.67
CA GLU A 286 -14.28 -24.63 -2.44
C GLU A 286 -14.85 -25.83 -1.66
N GLY A 287 -15.48 -25.59 -0.50
CA GLY A 287 -16.04 -26.63 0.37
C GLY A 287 -15.00 -27.30 1.28
N VAL A 288 -13.84 -26.67 1.47
CA VAL A 288 -12.78 -27.12 2.38
C VAL A 288 -12.89 -26.35 3.70
N TYR A 289 -12.87 -27.08 4.81
CA TYR A 289 -12.90 -26.53 6.16
C TYR A 289 -11.67 -26.95 6.96
N ASN A 290 -11.05 -25.98 7.61
CA ASN A 290 -10.05 -26.20 8.65
C ASN A 290 -10.75 -26.25 10.01
N ILE A 291 -10.46 -27.27 10.82
CA ILE A 291 -11.03 -27.47 12.15
C ILE A 291 -9.89 -27.65 13.14
N TYR A 292 -9.83 -26.80 14.16
CA TYR A 292 -8.77 -26.80 15.16
C TYR A 292 -9.31 -26.32 16.51
N ALA A 293 -8.55 -26.55 17.58
CA ALA A 293 -8.86 -26.02 18.90
C ALA A 293 -8.02 -24.76 19.10
N GLU A 294 -8.67 -23.62 19.32
CA GLU A 294 -7.96 -22.40 19.73
C GLU A 294 -7.47 -22.54 21.16
N SER A 295 -6.19 -22.24 21.37
CA SER A 295 -5.62 -22.18 22.71
C SER A 295 -6.20 -20.97 23.44
N PRO A 296 -6.74 -21.12 24.66
CA PRO A 296 -7.17 -19.99 25.47
C PRO A 296 -5.98 -19.20 26.04
N TYR A 297 -4.75 -19.64 25.77
CA TYR A 297 -3.53 -19.09 26.36
C TYR A 297 -2.71 -18.25 25.37
N LEU A 298 -3.27 -17.92 24.20
CA LEU A 298 -2.64 -17.01 23.23
C LEU A 298 -2.36 -15.65 23.87
N ALA A 299 -1.29 -15.00 23.41
CA ALA A 299 -0.93 -13.68 23.87
C ALA A 299 -2.00 -12.64 23.49
N ILE A 300 -2.27 -11.70 24.40
CA ILE A 300 -3.28 -10.64 24.24
C ILE A 300 -2.66 -9.27 24.49
N SER A 301 -3.40 -8.20 24.23
CA SER A 301 -3.01 -6.82 24.59
C SER A 301 -1.58 -6.43 24.16
N PRO A 302 -1.28 -6.47 22.86
CA PRO A 302 0.03 -6.08 22.36
C PRO A 302 0.35 -4.62 22.66
N SER A 303 1.60 -4.36 23.04
CA SER A 303 2.20 -3.03 23.08
C SER A 303 3.54 -3.12 22.34
N PRO A 304 3.81 -2.29 21.31
CA PRO A 304 2.92 -1.30 20.74
C PRO A 304 1.61 -1.93 20.24
N ALA A 305 0.54 -1.12 20.22
CA ALA A 305 -0.76 -1.60 19.75
C ALA A 305 -0.66 -2.04 18.29
N ASP A 306 -1.45 -3.04 17.89
CA ASP A 306 -1.45 -3.51 16.51
C ASP A 306 -1.76 -2.37 15.52
N ASN A 307 -0.97 -2.28 14.45
CA ASN A 307 -0.97 -1.21 13.44
C ASN A 307 -0.49 0.15 13.96
N SER A 308 0.39 0.18 14.95
CA SER A 308 1.06 1.43 15.37
C SER A 308 1.99 1.94 14.27
N ILE A 309 2.01 3.24 14.04
CA ILE A 309 2.89 3.92 13.09
C ILE A 309 3.80 4.92 13.82
N ASP A 310 4.83 5.40 13.14
CA ASP A 310 5.77 6.42 13.64
C ASP A 310 6.44 6.07 14.96
N LEU A 311 6.78 4.78 15.15
CA LEU A 311 7.51 4.35 16.33
C LEU A 311 9.00 4.72 16.21
N PRO A 312 9.57 5.49 17.15
CA PRO A 312 11.00 5.71 17.18
C PRO A 312 11.73 4.38 17.38
N VAL A 313 12.78 4.12 16.60
CA VAL A 313 13.57 2.88 16.69
C VAL A 313 14.14 2.61 18.09
N GLU A 314 14.44 3.67 18.86
CA GLU A 314 14.91 3.55 20.25
C GLU A 314 13.82 3.16 21.26
N ALA A 315 12.55 3.20 20.85
CA ALA A 315 11.38 2.99 21.69
C ALA A 315 10.60 1.71 21.35
N VAL A 316 11.15 0.82 20.51
CA VAL A 316 10.49 -0.44 20.13
C VAL A 316 10.66 -1.49 21.22
N ASP A 317 9.84 -1.36 22.27
CA ASP A 317 9.65 -2.34 23.34
C ASP A 317 8.34 -3.11 23.12
N LEU A 318 8.46 -4.37 22.71
CA LEU A 318 7.33 -5.27 22.56
C LEU A 318 6.92 -5.82 23.91
N SER A 319 5.63 -5.89 24.21
CA SER A 319 5.08 -6.55 25.41
C SER A 319 3.65 -7.01 25.16
N TRP A 320 3.22 -8.01 25.91
CA TRP A 320 1.90 -8.62 25.76
C TRP A 320 1.37 -9.07 27.11
N GLY A 321 0.05 -9.22 27.17
CA GLY A 321 -0.69 -9.82 28.27
C GLY A 321 -0.95 -11.31 28.06
N GLN A 322 -1.43 -11.92 29.13
CA GLN A 322 -1.88 -13.31 29.18
C GLN A 322 -3.21 -13.34 29.95
N GLU A 323 -4.12 -14.24 29.56
CA GLU A 323 -5.38 -14.46 30.27
C GLU A 323 -5.14 -14.98 31.70
N ASP A 324 -5.96 -14.54 32.67
CA ASP A 324 -5.82 -14.92 34.08
C ASP A 324 -5.91 -16.44 34.30
N SER A 325 -6.62 -17.15 33.41
CA SER A 325 -6.78 -18.61 33.44
C SER A 325 -5.48 -19.38 33.18
N ALA A 326 -4.48 -18.76 32.55
CA ALA A 326 -3.18 -19.37 32.26
C ALA A 326 -2.23 -19.39 33.47
N ALA A 327 -2.49 -18.54 34.47
CA ALA A 327 -1.57 -18.31 35.58
C ALA A 327 -1.36 -19.58 36.42
N GLY A 328 -0.09 -19.99 36.57
CA GLY A 328 0.29 -21.18 37.35
C GLY A 328 0.14 -22.51 36.61
N LEU A 329 -0.20 -22.49 35.31
CA LEU A 329 -0.23 -23.68 34.45
C LEU A 329 1.12 -23.94 33.75
N GLY A 330 2.12 -23.09 33.97
CA GLY A 330 3.46 -23.22 33.36
C GLY A 330 3.51 -22.84 31.88
N ILE A 331 2.53 -22.08 31.39
CA ILE A 331 2.50 -21.59 30.01
C ILE A 331 3.66 -20.62 29.79
N THR A 332 4.42 -20.86 28.73
CA THR A 332 5.50 -19.96 28.26
C THR A 332 5.18 -19.45 26.86
N TYR A 333 5.97 -18.53 26.33
CA TYR A 333 5.76 -17.97 24.98
C TYR A 333 7.02 -18.07 24.14
N GLU A 334 6.83 -18.17 22.82
CA GLU A 334 7.85 -17.83 21.81
C GLU A 334 7.45 -16.56 21.07
N VAL A 335 8.40 -15.63 20.98
CA VAL A 335 8.21 -14.32 20.34
C VAL A 335 8.91 -14.34 19.02
N HIS A 336 8.23 -13.87 17.98
CA HIS A 336 8.73 -13.77 16.63
C HIS A 336 8.66 -12.32 16.16
N LEU A 337 9.65 -11.88 15.38
CA LEU A 337 9.72 -10.53 14.82
C LEU A 337 10.45 -10.57 13.47
N GLY A 338 9.91 -9.88 12.47
CA GLY A 338 10.54 -9.77 11.15
C GLY A 338 9.81 -8.77 10.25
N THR A 339 10.24 -8.67 8.99
CA THR A 339 9.64 -7.80 7.97
C THR A 339 8.76 -8.57 6.97
N GLU A 340 8.69 -9.90 7.11
CA GLU A 340 7.88 -10.80 6.26
C GLU A 340 6.91 -11.59 7.15
N PRO A 341 5.58 -11.37 7.05
CA PRO A 341 4.61 -12.02 7.93
C PRO A 341 4.56 -13.55 7.78
N GLU A 342 4.91 -14.08 6.62
CA GLU A 342 4.96 -15.52 6.32
C GLU A 342 6.23 -16.22 6.86
N ASN A 343 7.23 -15.46 7.32
CA ASN A 343 8.54 -15.99 7.71
C ASN A 343 9.11 -15.21 8.90
N LEU A 344 8.51 -15.40 10.08
CA LEU A 344 8.89 -14.71 11.30
C LEU A 344 9.89 -15.54 12.13
N PRO A 345 11.16 -15.13 12.23
CA PRO A 345 12.14 -15.82 13.06
C PRO A 345 11.85 -15.61 14.55
N ILE A 346 12.17 -16.63 15.35
CA ILE A 346 12.06 -16.57 16.81
C ILE A 346 13.16 -15.65 17.35
N VAL A 347 12.75 -14.66 18.15
CA VAL A 347 13.64 -13.70 18.82
C VAL A 347 13.74 -13.90 20.33
N LYS A 348 12.73 -14.54 20.97
CA LYS A 348 12.74 -14.81 22.42
C LYS A 348 11.90 -16.04 22.79
N TYR A 349 12.35 -16.76 23.83
CA TYR A 349 11.51 -17.66 24.62
C TYR A 349 11.33 -17.10 26.02
N THR A 350 10.11 -17.12 26.56
CA THR A 350 9.85 -16.63 27.93
C THR A 350 9.81 -17.75 28.97
N THR A 351 9.89 -17.33 30.22
CA THR A 351 9.42 -18.08 31.39
C THR A 351 7.90 -17.97 31.53
N ASP A 352 7.33 -18.60 32.56
CA ASP A 352 5.92 -18.54 32.92
C ASP A 352 5.60 -17.36 33.86
N GLN A 353 6.57 -16.46 34.08
CA GLN A 353 6.41 -15.28 34.91
C GLN A 353 6.11 -14.06 34.04
N SER A 354 5.09 -13.28 34.45
CA SER A 354 4.59 -12.15 33.65
C SER A 354 5.57 -10.98 33.53
N ASP A 355 6.59 -10.89 34.38
CA ASP A 355 7.67 -9.89 34.25
C ASP A 355 8.61 -10.19 33.06
N ASP A 356 8.49 -11.37 32.45
CA ASP A 356 9.24 -11.78 31.27
C ASP A 356 8.46 -11.60 29.95
N PHE A 357 7.22 -11.09 30.01
CA PHE A 357 6.34 -10.88 28.83
C PHE A 357 6.64 -9.54 28.13
N ASN A 358 7.91 -9.38 27.75
CA ASN A 358 8.43 -8.25 27.00
C ASN A 358 9.65 -8.63 26.16
N PHE A 359 9.94 -7.87 25.12
CA PHE A 359 11.11 -8.00 24.27
C PHE A 359 11.51 -6.63 23.71
N ASN A 360 12.73 -6.18 24.01
CA ASN A 360 13.31 -4.99 23.39
C ASN A 360 13.88 -5.37 22.02
N ALA A 361 13.34 -4.77 20.95
CA ALA A 361 13.76 -5.07 19.60
C ALA A 361 15.00 -4.24 19.23
N GLU A 362 16.18 -4.79 19.51
CA GLU A 362 17.44 -4.18 19.05
C GLU A 362 17.59 -4.36 17.52
N ASN A 363 18.03 -3.31 16.82
CA ASN A 363 18.33 -3.29 15.37
C ASN A 363 17.09 -3.30 14.44
N VAL A 364 16.02 -2.60 14.82
CA VAL A 364 14.98 -2.21 13.86
C VAL A 364 15.44 -1.01 13.02
N ASP A 365 15.13 -1.04 11.73
CA ASP A 365 15.45 0.02 10.77
C ASP A 365 14.33 1.06 10.74
N ASN A 366 14.68 2.33 10.45
CA ASN A 366 13.71 3.41 10.22
C ASN A 366 12.91 3.18 8.92
N GLY A 367 11.70 3.75 8.83
CA GLY A 367 10.81 3.66 7.67
C GLY A 367 10.48 2.22 7.24
N THR A 368 10.44 1.29 8.21
CA THR A 368 10.28 -0.14 7.95
C THR A 368 9.06 -0.68 8.69
N GLN A 369 8.22 -1.40 7.97
CA GLN A 369 7.11 -2.14 8.56
C GLN A 369 7.61 -3.48 9.14
N TYR A 370 7.28 -3.72 10.40
CA TYR A 370 7.59 -4.95 11.10
C TYR A 370 6.30 -5.70 11.48
N PHE A 371 6.43 -7.01 11.46
CA PHE A 371 5.41 -7.97 11.87
C PHE A 371 5.97 -8.75 13.06
N TRP A 372 5.15 -8.96 14.08
CA TRP A 372 5.53 -9.74 15.25
C TRP A 372 4.39 -10.61 15.74
N ARG A 373 4.73 -11.73 16.34
CA ARG A 373 3.78 -12.76 16.77
C ARG A 373 4.27 -13.35 18.07
N VAL A 374 3.35 -13.77 18.93
CA VAL A 374 3.67 -14.42 20.20
C VAL A 374 2.88 -15.71 20.33
N ASP A 375 3.56 -16.85 20.19
CA ASP A 375 2.93 -18.18 20.19
C ASP A 375 2.98 -18.79 21.60
N ALA A 376 1.87 -19.41 22.01
CA ALA A 376 1.72 -20.00 23.33
C ALA A 376 2.35 -21.40 23.38
N ARG A 377 3.16 -21.67 24.41
CA ARG A 377 3.85 -22.94 24.64
C ARG A 377 3.32 -23.60 25.90
N GLU A 378 2.45 -24.58 25.72
CA GLU A 378 1.75 -25.29 26.78
C GLU A 378 2.56 -26.51 27.24
N PRO A 379 2.79 -26.71 28.56
CA PRO A 379 3.50 -27.90 29.06
C PRO A 379 2.82 -29.21 28.64
N ASN A 380 3.64 -30.16 28.20
CA ASN A 380 3.21 -31.43 27.64
C ASN A 380 3.91 -32.59 28.37
N ASP A 381 3.13 -33.50 28.95
CA ASP A 381 3.63 -34.59 29.82
C ASP A 381 3.99 -35.90 29.07
N ILE A 382 4.31 -35.83 27.77
CA ILE A 382 4.57 -37.02 26.96
C ILE A 382 6.00 -37.55 27.17
N PRO A 383 6.18 -38.82 27.59
CA PRO A 383 7.51 -39.42 27.72
C PRO A 383 8.26 -39.49 26.37
N GLY A 384 9.38 -38.76 26.24
CA GLY A 384 10.23 -38.79 25.04
C GLY A 384 9.72 -37.98 23.84
N GLY A 385 8.75 -37.09 24.05
CA GLY A 385 8.27 -36.10 23.09
C GLY A 385 8.79 -34.68 23.37
N ASP A 386 8.35 -33.71 22.56
CA ASP A 386 8.56 -32.28 22.88
C ASP A 386 7.83 -31.95 24.19
N PRO A 387 8.51 -31.31 25.17
CA PRO A 387 7.88 -30.92 26.43
C PRO A 387 6.80 -29.83 26.28
N TYR A 388 6.58 -29.28 25.08
CA TYR A 388 5.54 -28.29 24.84
C TYR A 388 4.67 -28.62 23.63
N VAL A 389 3.41 -28.20 23.69
CA VAL A 389 2.53 -28.00 22.52
C VAL A 389 2.53 -26.51 22.21
N VAL A 390 2.85 -26.15 20.98
CA VAL A 390 2.89 -24.76 20.52
C VAL A 390 1.59 -24.44 19.78
N SER A 391 0.96 -23.33 20.12
CA SER A 391 -0.21 -22.78 19.44
C SER A 391 0.10 -21.38 18.94
N GLU A 392 -0.05 -21.16 17.63
CA GLU A 392 0.28 -19.87 17.01
C GLU A 392 -0.66 -18.75 17.47
N GLY A 393 -0.07 -17.60 17.81
CA GLY A 393 -0.79 -16.39 18.20
C GLY A 393 -1.15 -15.49 17.00
N PRO A 394 -1.88 -14.39 17.25
CA PRO A 394 -2.15 -13.39 16.21
C PRO A 394 -0.87 -12.67 15.77
N VAL A 395 -0.79 -12.33 14.48
CA VAL A 395 0.27 -11.47 13.95
C VAL A 395 -0.14 -10.02 14.14
N TRP A 396 0.72 -9.24 14.79
CA TRP A 396 0.58 -7.80 15.00
C TRP A 396 1.63 -7.04 14.18
N THR A 397 1.35 -5.76 13.91
CA THR A 397 2.21 -4.92 13.07
C THR A 397 2.56 -3.59 13.73
N PHE A 398 3.72 -3.04 13.35
CA PHE A 398 4.07 -1.65 13.58
C PHE A 398 4.98 -1.10 12.47
N GLU A 399 5.04 0.21 12.33
CA GLU A 399 5.93 0.92 11.41
C GLU A 399 6.80 1.93 12.15
N THR A 400 8.08 1.97 11.80
CA THR A 400 9.06 2.91 12.38
C THR A 400 9.07 4.24 11.63
N VAL A 401 9.44 5.31 12.32
CA VAL A 401 9.51 6.68 11.76
C VAL A 401 10.33 6.71 10.45
N PRO A 402 9.91 7.45 9.41
CA PRO A 402 10.67 7.60 8.17
C PRO A 402 12.10 8.12 8.38
N ALA A 403 13.06 7.55 7.64
CA ALA A 403 14.46 7.95 7.72
C ALA A 403 14.73 9.33 7.07
N ILE A 404 14.04 9.62 5.97
CA ILE A 404 14.13 10.87 5.21
C ILE A 404 12.91 11.73 5.57
N PRO A 405 13.01 13.08 5.62
CA PRO A 405 11.84 13.90 5.90
C PRO A 405 10.75 13.69 4.85
N GLU A 406 9.50 13.69 5.29
CA GLU A 406 8.32 13.64 4.43
C GLU A 406 7.45 14.87 4.72
N ILE A 407 7.10 15.63 3.69
CA ILE A 407 6.22 16.80 3.83
C ILE A 407 4.78 16.31 4.02
N THR A 408 4.20 16.61 5.19
CA THR A 408 2.83 16.19 5.53
C THR A 408 1.80 17.28 5.22
N SER A 409 2.20 18.56 5.26
CA SER A 409 1.38 19.67 4.78
C SER A 409 2.23 20.89 4.43
N GLN A 410 1.66 21.81 3.65
CA GLN A 410 2.29 23.07 3.30
C GLN A 410 1.24 24.15 3.02
N SER A 411 1.56 25.40 3.35
CA SER A 411 0.76 26.59 3.07
C SER A 411 1.63 27.53 2.24
N LEU A 412 1.48 27.40 0.92
CA LEU A 412 2.33 27.97 -0.13
C LEU A 412 1.47 28.49 -1.28
N ASP A 413 0.52 29.37 -0.95
CA ASP A 413 -0.35 29.99 -1.93
C ASP A 413 0.33 31.21 -2.55
N ASP A 414 0.18 31.37 -3.87
CA ASP A 414 0.57 32.59 -4.57
C ASP A 414 -0.12 33.80 -3.89
N THR A 415 0.65 34.84 -3.62
CA THR A 415 0.24 35.93 -2.72
C THR A 415 0.45 37.29 -3.40
N LEU A 416 -0.59 38.12 -3.39
CA LEU A 416 -0.57 39.52 -3.81
C LEU A 416 -0.72 40.43 -2.58
N VAL A 417 0.17 41.41 -2.43
CA VAL A 417 0.14 42.36 -1.30
C VAL A 417 0.44 43.80 -1.75
N PRO A 418 -0.11 44.82 -1.08
CA PRO A 418 0.37 46.19 -1.28
C PRO A 418 1.83 46.32 -0.85
N GLN A 419 2.57 47.27 -1.44
CA GLN A 419 3.92 47.60 -1.00
C GLN A 419 3.92 48.04 0.48
N GLY A 420 4.86 47.52 1.26
CA GLY A 420 4.88 47.65 2.73
C GLY A 420 4.00 46.62 3.47
N GLY A 421 3.33 45.73 2.74
CA GLY A 421 2.49 44.66 3.27
C GLY A 421 3.27 43.52 3.92
N SER A 422 2.60 42.38 4.14
CA SER A 422 3.20 41.19 4.77
C SER A 422 2.60 39.90 4.20
N ALA A 423 3.40 38.84 4.15
CA ALA A 423 3.04 37.51 3.65
C ALA A 423 3.67 36.43 4.54
N SER A 424 3.06 35.25 4.59
CA SER A 424 3.54 34.12 5.40
C SER A 424 3.44 32.83 4.62
N PHE A 425 4.48 32.01 4.68
CA PHE A 425 4.56 30.68 4.09
C PHE A 425 4.94 29.66 5.15
N SER A 426 4.42 28.44 5.07
CA SER A 426 4.80 27.39 6.03
C SER A 426 4.77 25.99 5.43
N VAL A 427 5.51 25.09 6.06
CA VAL A 427 5.63 23.67 5.73
C VAL A 427 5.54 22.86 7.02
N GLU A 428 5.03 21.65 6.99
CA GLU A 428 5.09 20.68 8.08
C GLU A 428 5.68 19.38 7.52
N ALA A 429 6.58 18.77 8.27
CA ALA A 429 7.27 17.56 7.85
C ALA A 429 7.49 16.59 9.02
N GLU A 430 7.45 15.30 8.71
CA GLU A 430 7.68 14.19 9.63
C GLU A 430 8.92 13.39 9.23
N GLY A 431 9.48 12.64 10.18
CA GLY A 431 10.73 11.89 10.04
C GLY A 431 11.51 11.93 11.35
N ILE A 432 12.74 11.41 11.35
CA ILE A 432 13.59 11.37 12.56
C ILE A 432 13.66 12.74 13.29
N THR A 433 13.83 12.67 14.61
CA THR A 433 13.77 13.86 15.47
C THR A 433 15.03 14.73 15.32
N ASP A 434 15.05 15.65 14.36
CA ASP A 434 15.83 16.91 14.31
C ASP A 434 15.71 17.55 12.91
N MET A 435 14.50 17.99 12.55
CA MET A 435 14.23 18.65 11.26
C MET A 435 14.92 20.02 11.17
N GLN A 436 15.51 20.28 10.02
CA GLN A 436 16.14 21.54 9.65
C GLN A 436 15.43 22.13 8.43
N PHE A 437 15.31 23.45 8.38
CA PHE A 437 14.55 24.18 7.36
C PHE A 437 15.39 25.32 6.79
N GLN A 438 15.37 25.49 5.47
CA GLN A 438 15.96 26.64 4.79
C GLN A 438 15.04 27.11 3.68
N TRP A 439 14.60 28.36 3.78
CA TRP A 439 13.83 29.00 2.72
C TRP A 439 14.74 29.57 1.64
N TYR A 440 14.26 29.56 0.41
CA TYR A 440 14.96 30.11 -0.75
C TYR A 440 14.01 30.99 -1.57
N LYS A 441 14.60 31.99 -2.21
CA LYS A 441 13.98 32.83 -3.23
C LYS A 441 14.60 32.49 -4.59
N CYS A 442 13.77 32.03 -5.51
CA CYS A 442 14.13 31.78 -6.90
C CYS A 442 13.58 32.86 -7.84
N ASN A 443 14.27 33.04 -8.97
CA ASN A 443 13.93 34.04 -9.99
C ASN A 443 12.94 33.51 -11.06
N GLY A 444 12.58 32.23 -11.01
CA GLY A 444 11.64 31.57 -11.91
C GLY A 444 10.77 30.57 -11.15
N VAL A 445 9.77 30.01 -11.84
CA VAL A 445 8.81 29.06 -11.24
C VAL A 445 9.52 27.82 -10.70
N GLU A 446 10.51 27.31 -11.43
CA GLU A 446 11.26 26.11 -11.05
C GLU A 446 12.53 26.47 -10.26
N PRO A 447 12.75 25.86 -9.08
CA PRO A 447 14.01 26.00 -8.35
C PRO A 447 15.23 25.58 -9.17
N ALA A 448 16.35 26.27 -8.97
CA ALA A 448 17.60 26.00 -9.69
C ALA A 448 18.57 25.18 -8.83
N PHE A 449 19.13 24.10 -9.39
CA PHE A 449 20.03 23.18 -8.67
C PHE A 449 21.38 23.02 -9.38
N ASP A 450 22.44 22.80 -8.60
CA ASP A 450 23.76 22.42 -9.12
C ASP A 450 23.73 20.95 -9.59
N GLU A 451 23.99 20.72 -10.89
CA GLU A 451 23.96 19.35 -11.46
C GLU A 451 24.99 18.38 -10.84
N GLY A 452 26.02 18.89 -10.17
CA GLY A 452 27.07 18.09 -9.54
C GLY A 452 26.81 17.75 -8.08
N THR A 453 26.21 18.67 -7.31
CA THR A 453 25.95 18.48 -5.88
C THR A 453 24.47 18.34 -5.52
N GLY A 454 23.53 18.57 -6.45
CA GLY A 454 22.09 18.56 -6.16
C GLY A 454 21.63 19.67 -5.21
N LEU A 455 22.50 20.63 -4.88
CA LEU A 455 22.19 21.69 -3.93
C LEU A 455 21.53 22.89 -4.62
N PRO A 456 20.65 23.62 -3.92
CA PRO A 456 20.07 24.87 -4.42
C PRO A 456 21.13 25.89 -4.85
N LEU A 457 20.93 26.48 -6.03
CA LEU A 457 21.66 27.66 -6.54
C LEU A 457 20.93 28.98 -6.23
N ASP A 458 19.70 28.88 -5.71
CA ASP A 458 18.83 30.01 -5.39
C ASP A 458 19.29 30.79 -4.15
N THR A 459 18.71 31.98 -3.97
CA THR A 459 19.13 32.87 -2.87
C THR A 459 18.47 32.40 -1.56
N PRO A 460 19.23 32.00 -0.53
CA PRO A 460 18.63 31.66 0.75
C PRO A 460 17.97 32.90 1.37
N VAL A 461 16.76 32.69 1.89
CA VAL A 461 15.94 33.69 2.59
C VAL A 461 16.00 33.38 4.08
N GLY A 462 16.32 34.40 4.88
CA GLY A 462 16.80 34.18 6.25
C GLY A 462 18.29 33.83 6.25
N ASP A 463 19.05 34.40 7.19
CA ASP A 463 20.51 34.34 7.17
C ASP A 463 21.04 33.00 7.69
N PRO A 464 21.99 32.35 6.99
CA PRO A 464 22.87 31.35 7.58
C PRO A 464 23.71 31.83 8.80
N ALA A 465 23.74 33.15 9.13
CA ALA A 465 24.59 33.75 10.19
C ALA A 465 24.18 35.15 10.83
N GLY A 466 22.89 35.47 11.09
CA GLY A 466 22.36 36.61 11.92
C GLY A 466 22.55 38.10 11.45
N PRO A 467 21.89 39.18 11.99
CA PRO A 467 20.96 39.31 13.12
C PRO A 467 19.74 40.27 12.83
N LEU A 468 18.68 39.82 12.15
CA LEU A 468 17.30 40.34 12.24
C LEU A 468 16.39 39.14 11.91
N ALA A 469 15.42 38.87 12.78
CA ALA A 469 14.92 37.53 13.08
C ALA A 469 13.80 37.03 12.14
N SER A 470 14.01 35.88 11.51
CA SER A 470 13.09 34.74 11.60
C SER A 470 13.93 33.45 11.52
N PRO A 471 13.70 32.43 12.35
CA PRO A 471 14.62 31.29 12.49
C PRO A 471 14.52 30.33 11.30
N ALA A 472 15.43 29.35 11.23
CA ALA A 472 15.29 28.12 10.43
C ALA A 472 14.09 27.30 10.92
N THR A 473 12.90 27.90 10.79
CA THR A 473 11.61 27.35 11.18
C THR A 473 10.91 26.82 9.95
N ASN A 474 9.94 25.98 10.24
CA ASN A 474 8.98 25.47 9.28
C ASN A 474 8.05 26.59 8.72
N SER A 475 8.21 27.86 9.13
CA SER A 475 7.52 29.04 8.59
C SER A 475 8.47 30.18 8.19
N LEU A 476 8.06 30.95 7.17
CA LEU A 476 8.69 32.18 6.67
C LEU A 476 7.68 33.33 6.72
N ASP A 477 7.94 34.34 7.54
CA ASP A 477 7.14 35.56 7.62
C ASP A 477 7.90 36.74 6.99
N LEU A 478 7.33 37.34 5.95
CA LEU A 478 7.85 38.52 5.26
C LEU A 478 7.03 39.75 5.66
N THR A 479 7.70 40.84 6.00
CA THR A 479 7.08 42.13 6.39
C THR A 479 7.75 43.28 5.65
N ASP A 480 7.04 44.41 5.50
CA ASP A 480 7.51 45.58 4.74
C ASP A 480 7.90 45.23 3.29
N ILE A 481 7.08 44.42 2.63
CA ILE A 481 7.39 43.83 1.31
C ILE A 481 7.56 44.91 0.24
N GLN A 482 8.66 44.82 -0.50
CA GLN A 482 9.04 45.72 -1.60
C GLN A 482 9.03 44.99 -2.95
N VAL A 483 9.13 45.73 -4.06
CA VAL A 483 9.24 45.16 -5.41
C VAL A 483 10.46 44.22 -5.53
N SER A 484 11.55 44.50 -4.81
CA SER A 484 12.72 43.62 -4.78
C SER A 484 12.47 42.27 -4.10
N ASP A 485 11.37 42.13 -3.36
CA ASP A 485 10.99 40.92 -2.66
C ASP A 485 10.07 40.04 -3.52
N GLU A 486 9.52 40.55 -4.63
CA GLU A 486 8.77 39.73 -5.61
C GLU A 486 9.62 38.57 -6.16
N GLY A 487 9.01 37.43 -6.35
CA GLY A 487 9.67 36.21 -6.83
C GLY A 487 8.96 34.95 -6.34
N TYR A 488 9.61 33.81 -6.49
CA TYR A 488 9.08 32.53 -6.04
C TYR A 488 9.84 32.08 -4.78
N TYR A 489 9.13 31.45 -3.83
CA TYR A 489 9.67 31.00 -2.55
C TYR A 489 9.38 29.52 -2.35
N TYR A 490 10.36 28.79 -1.80
CA TYR A 490 10.22 27.39 -1.41
C TYR A 490 11.11 27.07 -0.21
N CYS A 491 10.86 25.94 0.43
CA CYS A 491 11.58 25.46 1.60
C CYS A 491 12.30 24.14 1.31
N GLN A 492 13.56 24.07 1.71
CA GLN A 492 14.36 22.84 1.79
C GLN A 492 14.30 22.29 3.21
N ILE A 493 14.04 20.99 3.33
CA ILE A 493 13.86 20.30 4.60
C ILE A 493 14.80 19.09 4.66
N TRP A 494 15.61 18.98 5.70
CA TRP A 494 16.51 17.84 5.91
C TRP A 494 16.61 17.48 7.39
N ASN A 495 17.19 16.33 7.70
CA ASN A 495 17.42 15.85 9.06
C ASN A 495 18.82 15.21 9.17
N GLU A 496 19.03 14.33 10.14
CA GLU A 496 20.32 13.64 10.34
C GLU A 496 20.77 12.76 9.17
N SER A 497 19.85 12.37 8.26
CA SER A 497 20.16 11.68 7.00
C SER A 497 21.01 12.55 6.05
N GLY A 498 21.03 13.86 6.27
CA GLY A 498 21.87 14.81 5.56
C GLY A 498 21.13 15.62 4.49
N VAL A 499 21.77 16.71 4.04
CA VAL A 499 21.21 17.67 3.08
C VAL A 499 21.05 17.07 1.67
N GLU A 500 21.80 16.02 1.36
CA GLU A 500 21.71 15.30 0.07
C GLU A 500 20.39 14.53 -0.09
N GLU A 501 19.74 14.20 1.04
CA GLU A 501 18.43 13.54 1.09
C GLU A 501 17.33 14.55 1.44
N ALA A 502 17.57 15.85 1.23
CA ALA A 502 16.59 16.87 1.51
C ALA A 502 15.35 16.75 0.61
N VAL A 503 14.19 17.05 1.18
CA VAL A 503 12.94 17.24 0.42
C VAL A 503 12.65 18.73 0.27
N TYR A 504 11.87 19.07 -0.76
CA TYR A 504 11.56 20.44 -1.13
C TYR A 504 10.05 20.63 -1.18
N SER A 505 9.59 21.76 -0.64
CA SER A 505 8.20 22.17 -0.78
C SER A 505 7.85 22.58 -2.20
N ASP A 506 6.57 22.78 -2.46
CA ASP A 506 6.12 23.50 -3.65
C ASP A 506 6.65 24.94 -3.65
N THR A 507 6.47 25.65 -4.76
CA THR A 507 6.83 27.06 -4.90
C THR A 507 5.62 27.97 -4.76
N ALA A 508 5.74 29.07 -4.01
CA ALA A 508 4.73 30.12 -3.92
C ALA A 508 5.26 31.43 -4.53
N ARG A 509 4.46 32.09 -5.38
CA ARG A 509 4.77 33.40 -5.96
C ARG A 509 4.39 34.51 -5.00
N LEU A 510 5.27 35.49 -4.83
CA LEU A 510 4.97 36.76 -4.18
C LEU A 510 4.99 37.90 -5.20
N VAL A 511 3.90 38.68 -5.24
CA VAL A 511 3.74 39.83 -6.14
C VAL A 511 3.26 41.05 -5.33
N THR A 512 3.69 42.26 -5.71
CA THR A 512 3.19 43.50 -5.11
C THR A 512 2.15 44.19 -5.99
N GLU A 513 1.21 44.91 -5.38
CA GLU A 513 0.26 45.78 -6.10
C GLU A 513 1.00 46.95 -6.77
N ARG A 514 1.12 46.91 -8.09
CA ARG A 514 1.81 47.95 -8.88
C ARG A 514 1.45 47.88 -10.36
N ILE A 515 1.87 48.89 -11.11
CA ILE A 515 1.97 48.79 -12.57
C ILE A 515 3.18 47.92 -12.94
N THR A 516 2.98 47.00 -13.88
CA THR A 516 4.02 46.06 -14.30
C THR A 516 4.29 46.08 -15.81
N GLY A 517 3.42 46.72 -16.59
CA GLY A 517 3.68 47.08 -17.99
C GLY A 517 3.01 48.43 -18.32
N HIS A 518 3.73 49.31 -19.02
CA HIS A 518 3.18 50.58 -19.51
C HIS A 518 3.81 50.96 -20.85
N TRP A 519 3.06 50.81 -21.94
CA TRP A 519 3.49 51.22 -23.27
C TRP A 519 2.68 52.43 -23.71
N LYS A 520 3.33 53.59 -23.74
CA LYS A 520 2.71 54.84 -24.19
C LYS A 520 2.40 54.85 -25.69
N MET A 521 3.17 54.09 -26.49
CA MET A 521 3.06 54.08 -27.95
C MET A 521 3.39 55.43 -28.63
N ASP A 522 4.09 56.32 -27.92
CA ASP A 522 4.58 57.62 -28.40
C ASP A 522 5.88 57.46 -29.22
N ASP A 523 5.74 57.09 -30.49
CA ASP A 523 6.85 56.91 -31.46
C ASP A 523 7.84 55.76 -31.14
N ASP A 524 7.63 55.01 -30.05
CA ASP A 524 8.36 53.79 -29.71
C ASP A 524 7.49 52.75 -28.96
N LEU A 525 8.08 51.59 -28.67
CA LEU A 525 7.42 50.45 -28.01
C LEU A 525 8.01 50.17 -26.61
N THR A 526 8.62 51.17 -25.99
CA THR A 526 9.34 51.03 -24.71
C THR A 526 8.36 50.83 -23.55
N ASP A 527 8.72 49.99 -22.59
CA ASP A 527 8.00 49.86 -21.32
C ASP A 527 8.43 50.94 -20.31
N PHE A 528 7.49 51.79 -19.95
CA PHE A 528 7.65 52.88 -18.98
C PHE A 528 7.31 52.48 -17.54
N SER A 529 6.86 51.25 -17.28
CA SER A 529 6.52 50.81 -15.92
C SER A 529 7.74 50.64 -15.02
N GLY A 530 8.93 50.48 -15.63
CA GLY A 530 10.17 50.15 -14.94
C GLY A 530 10.44 48.66 -14.81
N SER A 531 9.54 47.79 -15.30
CA SER A 531 9.74 46.34 -15.32
C SER A 531 10.68 45.88 -16.45
N GLY A 532 10.85 46.68 -17.50
CA GLY A 532 11.80 46.42 -18.58
C GLY A 532 11.27 45.47 -19.66
N PHE A 533 9.94 45.32 -19.76
CA PHE A 533 9.30 44.48 -20.76
C PHE A 533 8.98 45.27 -22.03
N ASP A 534 10.02 45.74 -22.73
CA ASP A 534 9.85 46.46 -24.00
C ASP A 534 9.12 45.60 -25.03
N ALA A 535 8.17 46.21 -25.74
CA ALA A 535 7.43 45.52 -26.77
C ALA A 535 8.19 45.58 -28.11
N SER A 536 7.92 44.63 -28.99
CA SER A 536 8.63 44.46 -30.25
C SER A 536 7.68 44.18 -31.40
N HIS A 537 8.01 44.73 -32.56
CA HIS A 537 7.30 44.52 -33.82
C HIS A 537 8.27 43.97 -34.86
N THR A 538 7.86 42.93 -35.59
CA THR A 538 8.68 42.35 -36.66
C THR A 538 8.50 43.09 -37.98
N ASP A 539 9.53 43.10 -38.84
CA ASP A 539 9.60 43.77 -40.15
C ASP A 539 8.28 43.69 -40.95
N PRO A 540 7.64 44.83 -41.30
CA PRO A 540 8.13 46.22 -41.19
C PRO A 540 8.19 46.79 -39.77
N PRO A 541 9.01 47.84 -39.51
CA PRO A 541 8.99 48.54 -38.23
C PRO A 541 7.59 49.06 -37.89
N ALA A 542 7.29 49.15 -36.59
CA ALA A 542 6.03 49.70 -36.09
C ALA A 542 5.75 51.09 -36.68
N VAL A 543 4.49 51.32 -37.03
CA VAL A 543 4.01 52.59 -37.59
C VAL A 543 3.23 53.34 -36.51
N PHE A 544 3.52 54.63 -36.37
CA PHE A 544 2.85 55.50 -35.41
C PHE A 544 2.05 56.59 -36.14
N ALA A 545 0.92 56.97 -35.55
CA ALA A 545 0.04 58.04 -36.04
C ALA A 545 -0.54 58.82 -34.85
N SER A 546 -1.26 59.92 -35.11
CA SER A 546 -1.86 60.72 -34.03
C SER A 546 -2.70 59.85 -33.09
N GLY A 547 -2.35 59.88 -31.81
CA GLY A 547 -2.94 59.09 -30.74
C GLY A 547 -4.04 59.82 -30.00
N LYS A 548 -4.48 59.20 -28.91
CA LYS A 548 -5.34 59.81 -27.89
C LYS A 548 -4.52 60.70 -26.97
N ASP A 549 -3.34 60.26 -26.56
CA ASP A 549 -2.31 61.06 -25.90
C ASP A 549 -1.03 60.97 -26.72
N GLY A 550 -0.58 62.07 -27.30
CA GLY A 550 0.57 62.05 -28.22
C GLY A 550 0.33 61.23 -29.50
N ASN A 551 1.19 60.23 -29.73
CA ASN A 551 1.14 59.30 -30.86
C ASN A 551 0.69 57.91 -30.39
N ALA A 552 0.07 57.15 -31.29
CA ALA A 552 -0.43 55.80 -31.04
C ALA A 552 0.15 54.81 -32.05
N LEU A 553 0.22 53.55 -31.64
CA LEU A 553 0.55 52.44 -32.52
C LEU A 553 -0.57 52.25 -33.55
N SER A 554 -0.21 52.32 -34.84
CA SER A 554 -1.13 52.13 -35.95
C SER A 554 -0.93 50.76 -36.57
N LEU A 555 -1.99 49.95 -36.52
CA LEU A 555 -2.07 48.62 -37.12
C LEU A 555 -2.94 48.64 -38.40
N ILE A 556 -3.00 49.80 -39.06
CA ILE A 556 -3.82 50.01 -40.26
C ILE A 556 -3.05 49.53 -41.49
N ASN A 557 -3.60 48.55 -42.21
CA ASN A 557 -2.93 47.85 -43.33
C ASN A 557 -1.62 47.15 -42.92
N ASP A 558 -1.41 46.91 -41.63
CA ASP A 558 -0.32 46.09 -41.11
C ASP A 558 -0.94 44.80 -40.57
N PRO A 559 -0.65 43.62 -41.17
CA PRO A 559 -1.18 42.36 -40.65
C PRO A 559 -0.56 41.95 -39.30
N ASN A 560 0.33 42.77 -38.74
CA ASN A 560 1.15 42.42 -37.61
C ASN A 560 0.68 43.07 -36.30
N HIS A 561 1.04 42.39 -35.22
CA HIS A 561 0.85 42.77 -33.83
C HIS A 561 2.18 43.08 -33.19
N VAL A 562 2.13 43.63 -31.99
CA VAL A 562 3.30 43.78 -31.13
C VAL A 562 3.33 42.62 -30.13
N GLN A 563 4.50 42.05 -29.92
CA GLN A 563 4.75 41.05 -28.88
C GLN A 563 5.65 41.64 -27.81
N VAL A 564 5.45 41.22 -26.56
CA VAL A 564 6.32 41.56 -25.45
C VAL A 564 7.24 40.36 -25.16
N PRO A 565 8.44 40.29 -25.77
CA PRO A 565 9.36 39.16 -25.59
C PRO A 565 9.87 39.08 -24.14
N GLY A 566 10.12 37.87 -23.65
CA GLY A 566 10.58 37.66 -22.26
C GLY A 566 9.47 37.78 -21.22
N SER A 567 8.21 37.91 -21.66
CA SER A 567 7.04 38.07 -20.79
C SER A 567 6.24 36.78 -20.58
N GLU A 568 6.85 35.64 -20.87
CA GLU A 568 6.25 34.31 -20.70
C GLU A 568 5.80 34.12 -19.24
N ASP A 569 6.62 34.50 -18.26
CA ASP A 569 6.29 34.39 -16.82
C ASP A 569 5.80 35.70 -16.18
N ALA A 570 6.27 36.84 -16.68
CA ALA A 570 6.13 38.15 -16.03
C ALA A 570 4.67 38.57 -15.74
N PHE A 571 3.75 38.20 -16.63
CA PHE A 571 2.34 38.54 -16.55
C PHE A 571 1.44 37.37 -16.09
N ASN A 572 2.00 36.25 -15.65
CA ASN A 572 1.26 35.09 -15.13
C ASN A 572 0.78 35.26 -13.66
N PHE A 573 0.47 36.49 -13.23
CA PHE A 573 -0.08 36.78 -11.90
C PHE A 573 -1.59 37.00 -11.92
N TYR A 574 -2.23 37.00 -13.09
CA TYR A 574 -3.61 37.43 -13.26
C TYR A 574 -4.65 36.59 -12.51
N HIS A 575 -4.28 35.43 -11.97
CA HIS A 575 -5.15 34.65 -11.08
C HIS A 575 -5.25 35.24 -9.67
N LEU A 576 -4.30 36.08 -9.25
CA LEU A 576 -4.32 36.83 -7.99
C LEU A 576 -5.07 38.15 -8.11
N GLY A 577 -4.94 38.78 -9.27
CA GLY A 577 -5.52 40.09 -9.55
C GLY A 577 -4.96 40.66 -10.85
N LEU A 578 -5.76 41.46 -11.54
CA LEU A 578 -5.37 42.04 -12.82
C LEU A 578 -6.15 43.32 -13.09
N THR A 579 -5.46 44.32 -13.65
CA THR A 579 -6.12 45.36 -14.46
C THR A 579 -5.37 45.54 -15.77
N VAL A 580 -6.07 45.52 -16.89
CA VAL A 580 -5.54 45.91 -18.20
C VAL A 580 -6.32 47.11 -18.69
N ASN A 581 -5.62 48.19 -19.01
CA ASN A 581 -6.19 49.43 -19.53
C ASN A 581 -5.51 49.83 -20.83
N PHE A 582 -6.27 50.29 -21.82
CA PHE A 582 -5.72 50.89 -23.04
C PHE A 582 -6.78 51.73 -23.75
N TRP A 583 -6.33 52.59 -24.65
CA TRP A 583 -7.18 53.30 -25.60
C TRP A 583 -7.13 52.62 -26.96
N MET A 584 -8.28 52.51 -27.63
CA MET A 584 -8.36 51.95 -28.99
C MET A 584 -9.23 52.81 -29.91
N LYS A 585 -8.95 52.71 -31.21
CA LYS A 585 -9.77 53.30 -32.27
C LYS A 585 -9.80 52.40 -33.49
N SER A 586 -11.00 52.02 -33.93
CA SER A 586 -11.24 51.26 -35.15
C SER A 586 -12.62 51.59 -35.69
N ASP A 587 -12.81 51.50 -37.01
CA ASP A 587 -14.10 51.62 -37.70
C ASP A 587 -14.56 50.29 -38.33
N LEU A 588 -13.93 49.18 -37.94
CA LEU A 588 -14.18 47.84 -38.47
C LEU A 588 -14.83 46.94 -37.42
N GLU A 589 -16.02 46.45 -37.75
CA GLU A 589 -16.70 45.40 -36.98
C GLU A 589 -16.04 44.04 -37.26
N GLY A 590 -15.81 43.26 -36.21
CA GLY A 590 -15.19 41.95 -36.33
C GLY A 590 -14.56 41.47 -35.03
N TRP A 591 -14.14 40.21 -35.04
CA TRP A 591 -13.34 39.68 -33.95
C TRP A 591 -11.89 40.14 -34.11
N HIS A 592 -11.43 40.98 -33.18
CA HIS A 592 -10.09 41.57 -33.18
C HIS A 592 -9.48 41.46 -31.78
N GLY A 593 -8.31 40.83 -31.66
CA GLY A 593 -7.59 40.80 -30.39
C GLY A 593 -6.93 42.15 -30.09
N LEU A 594 -7.06 42.62 -28.86
CA LEU A 594 -6.60 43.93 -28.42
C LEU A 594 -5.39 43.78 -27.49
N VAL A 595 -5.56 43.12 -26.35
CA VAL A 595 -4.47 42.76 -25.43
C VAL A 595 -4.71 41.34 -24.94
N CYS A 596 -3.80 40.43 -25.27
CA CYS A 596 -4.00 38.99 -25.09
C CYS A 596 -2.76 38.32 -24.54
N LYS A 597 -2.94 37.41 -23.58
CA LYS A 597 -1.92 36.46 -23.10
C LYS A 597 -2.60 35.11 -22.97
N GLN A 598 -2.60 34.35 -24.06
CA GLN A 598 -3.35 33.11 -24.18
C GLN A 598 -2.59 32.02 -24.92
N ASP A 599 -2.99 30.78 -24.69
CA ASP A 599 -2.59 29.62 -25.48
C ASP A 599 -3.82 28.96 -26.11
N ARG A 600 -3.99 29.20 -27.41
CA ARG A 600 -5.04 28.64 -28.26
C ARG A 600 -4.51 27.62 -29.27
N ASP A 601 -3.20 27.66 -29.53
CA ASP A 601 -2.49 26.89 -30.55
C ASP A 601 -1.74 25.72 -29.90
N GLY A 602 -2.43 24.66 -29.51
CA GLY A 602 -1.72 23.43 -29.10
C GLY A 602 -2.49 22.43 -28.25
N TYR A 603 -3.40 22.87 -27.37
CA TYR A 603 -4.14 21.99 -26.47
C TYR A 603 -5.55 22.53 -26.15
N SER A 604 -6.45 21.59 -25.82
CA SER A 604 -7.70 21.87 -25.11
C SER A 604 -7.49 21.42 -23.66
N PRO A 605 -7.88 22.23 -22.66
CA PRO A 605 -8.61 23.50 -22.76
C PRO A 605 -7.73 24.66 -23.24
N TRP A 606 -8.38 25.66 -23.84
CA TRP A 606 -7.73 26.93 -24.18
C TRP A 606 -7.39 27.72 -22.93
N ARG A 607 -6.21 28.34 -22.99
CA ARG A 607 -5.45 29.10 -21.99
C ARG A 607 -5.74 30.57 -21.74
N GLY A 608 -6.02 31.06 -20.54
CA GLY A 608 -5.60 32.42 -20.15
C GLY A 608 -6.43 33.61 -20.67
N LEU A 609 -5.79 34.77 -20.76
CA LEU A 609 -6.39 36.12 -20.86
C LEU A 609 -6.59 36.59 -22.30
N VAL A 610 -7.80 37.07 -22.61
CA VAL A 610 -8.15 37.67 -23.92
C VAL A 610 -9.03 38.90 -23.72
N ILE A 611 -8.57 40.04 -24.23
CA ILE A 611 -9.40 41.24 -24.43
C ILE A 611 -9.51 41.48 -25.93
N GLU A 612 -10.73 41.44 -26.45
CA GLU A 612 -11.03 41.46 -27.88
C GLU A 612 -12.30 42.23 -28.18
N THR A 613 -12.56 42.56 -29.45
CA THR A 613 -13.92 42.91 -29.90
C THR A 613 -14.65 41.67 -30.39
N ASN A 614 -15.98 41.64 -30.31
CA ASN A 614 -16.78 40.59 -30.94
C ASN A 614 -17.25 40.99 -32.35
N GLY A 615 -17.96 40.09 -33.03
CA GLY A 615 -18.49 40.32 -34.38
C GLY A 615 -19.49 41.48 -34.54
N SER A 616 -19.86 42.18 -33.46
CA SER A 616 -20.68 43.40 -33.47
C SER A 616 -19.91 44.62 -32.94
N GLY A 617 -18.59 44.51 -32.77
CA GLY A 617 -17.74 45.59 -32.29
C GLY A 617 -17.83 45.86 -30.78
N LEU A 618 -18.48 45.01 -29.99
CA LEU A 618 -18.52 45.14 -28.53
C LEU A 618 -17.18 44.69 -27.94
N ALA A 619 -16.68 45.38 -26.92
CA ALA A 619 -15.52 44.94 -26.17
C ALA A 619 -15.88 43.69 -25.34
N VAL A 620 -14.98 42.71 -25.30
CA VAL A 620 -15.13 41.45 -24.59
C VAL A 620 -13.88 41.19 -23.78
N PHE A 621 -14.07 40.84 -22.51
CA PHE A 621 -13.03 40.36 -21.63
C PHE A 621 -13.30 38.90 -21.28
N THR A 622 -12.32 38.04 -21.57
CA THR A 622 -12.41 36.59 -21.42
C THR A 622 -11.21 36.03 -20.68
N PHE A 623 -11.47 35.13 -19.75
CA PHE A 623 -10.54 34.07 -19.38
C PHE A 623 -11.07 32.75 -19.95
N ARG A 624 -10.26 32.08 -20.77
CA ARG A 624 -10.72 30.98 -21.64
C ARG A 624 -11.37 29.80 -20.88
N GLU A 625 -10.97 29.57 -19.65
CA GLU A 625 -11.42 28.47 -18.77
C GLU A 625 -12.49 28.89 -17.78
N VAL A 626 -12.67 30.20 -17.61
CA VAL A 626 -13.53 30.77 -16.57
C VAL A 626 -14.82 31.28 -17.19
N GLY A 627 -14.73 32.26 -18.10
CA GLY A 627 -15.90 32.92 -18.65
C GLY A 627 -15.55 34.18 -19.44
N SER A 628 -16.59 34.78 -20.02
CA SER A 628 -16.52 35.99 -20.82
C SER A 628 -17.59 36.98 -20.41
N ILE A 629 -17.23 38.25 -20.33
CA ILE A 629 -18.15 39.38 -20.21
C ILE A 629 -17.99 40.30 -21.41
N SER A 630 -19.09 40.95 -21.83
CA SER A 630 -19.13 41.82 -23.01
C SER A 630 -19.78 43.14 -22.64
N SER A 631 -19.27 44.24 -23.19
CA SER A 631 -19.93 45.53 -23.13
C SER A 631 -21.29 45.47 -23.84
N ASP A 632 -22.16 46.43 -23.54
CA ASP A 632 -23.44 46.67 -24.23
C ASP A 632 -23.34 47.80 -25.29
N VAL A 633 -22.17 48.42 -25.40
CA VAL A 633 -21.83 49.47 -26.38
C VAL A 633 -20.71 48.99 -27.31
N ALA A 634 -20.81 49.35 -28.60
CA ALA A 634 -19.78 49.07 -29.59
C ALA A 634 -18.65 50.11 -29.49
N VAL A 635 -17.41 49.65 -29.67
CA VAL A 635 -16.19 50.45 -29.55
C VAL A 635 -15.44 50.58 -30.89
N THR A 636 -16.03 50.07 -31.96
CA THR A 636 -15.50 50.10 -33.33
C THR A 636 -16.27 51.10 -34.22
N ASP A 637 -16.56 52.29 -33.69
CA ASP A 637 -17.34 53.35 -34.37
C ASP A 637 -16.46 54.44 -35.03
N GLY A 638 -15.15 54.23 -35.04
CA GLY A 638 -14.14 55.16 -35.53
C GLY A 638 -13.76 56.27 -34.53
N GLN A 639 -14.25 56.25 -33.28
CA GLN A 639 -13.82 57.13 -32.20
C GLN A 639 -12.81 56.43 -31.27
N TRP A 640 -12.14 57.22 -30.44
CA TRP A 640 -11.27 56.71 -29.38
C TRP A 640 -12.11 56.27 -28.18
N HIS A 641 -11.91 55.04 -27.74
CA HIS A 641 -12.52 54.47 -26.54
C HIS A 641 -11.47 53.96 -25.57
N MET A 642 -11.68 54.20 -24.28
CA MET A 642 -10.86 53.58 -23.23
C MET A 642 -11.49 52.26 -22.81
N ILE A 643 -10.73 51.18 -22.87
CA ILE A 643 -11.16 49.86 -22.41
C ILE A 643 -10.35 49.50 -21.18
N THR A 644 -11.05 49.17 -20.10
CA THR A 644 -10.42 48.65 -18.87
C THR A 644 -11.08 47.34 -18.48
N ALA A 645 -10.27 46.30 -18.29
CA ALA A 645 -10.71 45.02 -17.76
C ALA A 645 -10.05 44.79 -16.41
N THR A 646 -10.83 44.43 -15.39
CA THR A 646 -10.31 44.09 -14.06
C THR A 646 -10.73 42.68 -13.65
N TYR A 647 -9.87 42.01 -12.91
CA TYR A 647 -10.18 40.75 -12.25
C TYR A 647 -9.63 40.77 -10.82
N ASP A 648 -10.50 40.45 -9.87
CA ASP A 648 -10.18 40.28 -8.47
C ASP A 648 -10.03 38.76 -8.19
N GLY A 649 -8.83 38.32 -7.83
CA GLY A 649 -8.54 36.90 -7.62
C GLY A 649 -9.11 36.33 -6.31
N GLU A 650 -9.43 37.18 -5.32
CA GLU A 650 -10.01 36.73 -4.05
C GLU A 650 -11.50 36.42 -4.21
N THR A 651 -12.21 37.24 -4.97
CA THR A 651 -13.67 37.13 -5.19
C THR A 651 -14.04 36.44 -6.50
N GLY A 652 -13.09 36.35 -7.44
CA GLY A 652 -13.32 35.92 -8.81
C GLY A 652 -14.12 36.92 -9.65
N GLU A 653 -14.24 38.18 -9.22
CA GLU A 653 -15.02 39.21 -9.93
C GLU A 653 -14.27 39.75 -11.15
N MET A 654 -14.86 39.57 -12.34
CA MET A 654 -14.45 40.21 -13.58
C MET A 654 -15.30 41.45 -13.83
N LYS A 655 -14.68 42.57 -14.20
CA LYS A 655 -15.40 43.77 -14.67
C LYS A 655 -14.81 44.31 -15.96
N LEU A 656 -15.66 44.94 -16.77
CA LEU A 656 -15.30 45.55 -18.04
C LEU A 656 -15.90 46.97 -18.10
N TYR A 657 -15.02 47.94 -18.31
CA TYR A 657 -15.35 49.36 -18.41
C TYR A 657 -15.09 49.83 -19.83
N VAL A 658 -15.97 50.70 -20.32
CA VAL A 658 -15.80 51.43 -21.57
C VAL A 658 -15.95 52.90 -21.25
N ASP A 659 -14.94 53.69 -21.62
CA ASP A 659 -14.85 55.12 -21.38
C ASP A 659 -15.01 55.46 -19.89
N GLY A 660 -14.42 54.67 -18.99
CA GLY A 660 -14.47 54.90 -17.54
C GLY A 660 -15.77 54.46 -16.85
N GLU A 661 -16.80 54.05 -17.58
CA GLU A 661 -18.04 53.51 -17.01
C GLU A 661 -18.08 51.99 -17.04
N GLU A 662 -18.52 51.35 -15.96
CA GLU A 662 -18.73 49.88 -15.92
C GLU A 662 -19.85 49.49 -16.90
N LYS A 663 -19.55 48.58 -17.82
CA LYS A 663 -20.53 48.05 -18.81
C LYS A 663 -20.92 46.61 -18.56
N ALA A 664 -20.06 45.84 -17.88
CA ALA A 664 -20.37 44.46 -17.50
C ALA A 664 -19.57 44.02 -16.27
N SER A 665 -20.17 43.14 -15.48
CA SER A 665 -19.52 42.42 -14.38
C SER A 665 -20.06 40.99 -14.27
N ALA A 666 -19.21 40.05 -13.85
CA ALA A 666 -19.58 38.69 -13.46
C ALA A 666 -18.55 38.11 -12.48
N ALA A 667 -19.00 37.29 -11.52
CA ALA A 667 -18.13 36.65 -10.54
C ALA A 667 -18.05 35.13 -10.75
N TYR A 668 -16.83 34.59 -10.65
CA TYR A 668 -16.49 33.18 -10.84
C TYR A 668 -15.59 32.65 -9.69
N PRO A 669 -16.08 32.60 -8.44
CA PRO A 669 -15.24 32.28 -7.28
C PRO A 669 -14.70 30.85 -7.27
N GLU A 670 -15.34 29.93 -8.00
CA GLU A 670 -14.96 28.51 -8.06
C GLU A 670 -14.02 28.20 -9.25
N SER A 671 -13.50 29.22 -9.95
CA SER A 671 -12.71 29.05 -11.17
C SER A 671 -11.61 30.09 -11.27
N ALA A 672 -10.37 29.66 -11.04
CA ALA A 672 -9.19 30.48 -11.27
C ALA A 672 -8.73 30.38 -12.74
N PRO A 673 -8.30 31.48 -13.36
CA PRO A 673 -7.78 31.46 -14.73
C PRO A 673 -6.45 30.69 -14.78
N LEU A 674 -6.24 29.87 -15.82
CA LEU A 674 -5.00 29.11 -15.96
C LEU A 674 -3.90 29.95 -16.61
N LEU A 675 -2.65 29.66 -16.24
CA LEU A 675 -1.44 30.31 -16.73
C LEU A 675 -1.03 29.86 -18.14
N THR A 676 -0.25 30.68 -18.84
CA THR A 676 0.27 30.35 -20.19
C THR A 676 1.71 30.81 -20.37
N ASP A 677 2.48 30.00 -21.11
CA ASP A 677 3.88 30.26 -21.46
C ASP A 677 4.01 31.12 -22.73
N ASN A 678 2.89 31.58 -23.31
CA ASN A 678 2.94 32.50 -24.45
C ASN A 678 3.22 33.94 -23.97
N PRO A 679 3.99 34.72 -24.75
CA PRO A 679 4.21 36.13 -24.45
C PRO A 679 2.92 36.95 -24.55
N LEU A 680 2.92 38.14 -23.92
CA LEU A 680 1.84 39.10 -24.07
C LEU A 680 1.83 39.64 -25.50
N VAL A 681 0.65 39.73 -26.09
CA VAL A 681 0.40 40.21 -27.44
C VAL A 681 -0.52 41.42 -27.39
N ILE A 682 -0.16 42.45 -28.14
CA ILE A 682 -0.92 43.69 -28.30
C ILE A 682 -1.29 43.83 -29.79
N GLY A 683 -2.59 43.96 -30.07
CA GLY A 683 -3.12 44.14 -31.42
C GLY A 683 -3.39 42.87 -32.21
N ALA A 684 -3.33 41.69 -31.58
CA ALA A 684 -3.85 40.45 -32.13
C ALA A 684 -4.29 39.51 -31.01
N GLU A 685 -5.04 38.47 -31.38
CA GLU A 685 -5.50 37.47 -30.41
C GLU A 685 -4.37 36.50 -30.03
N GLN A 686 -3.48 36.20 -30.99
CA GLN A 686 -2.49 35.13 -30.86
C GLN A 686 -1.09 35.59 -31.28
N VAL A 687 -0.06 34.91 -30.76
CA VAL A 687 1.36 35.17 -31.06
C VAL A 687 1.67 35.05 -32.56
N THR A 688 0.87 34.28 -33.29
CA THR A 688 0.93 34.11 -34.76
C THR A 688 0.39 35.29 -35.56
N GLY A 689 -0.26 36.26 -34.91
CA GLY A 689 -0.94 37.39 -35.57
C GLY A 689 -2.36 37.08 -36.05
N ALA A 690 -2.95 35.98 -35.58
CA ALA A 690 -4.34 35.67 -35.90
C ALA A 690 -5.31 36.72 -35.31
N THR A 691 -6.42 36.96 -36.02
CA THR A 691 -7.48 37.93 -35.61
C THR A 691 -6.91 39.30 -35.22
N PRO A 692 -6.11 39.93 -36.11
CA PRO A 692 -5.42 41.18 -35.82
C PRO A 692 -6.40 42.34 -35.71
N LEU A 693 -6.06 43.33 -34.90
CA LEU A 693 -6.73 44.62 -34.87
C LEU A 693 -6.39 45.42 -36.13
N GLU A 694 -7.41 45.83 -36.87
CA GLU A 694 -7.27 46.88 -37.89
C GLU A 694 -7.68 48.21 -37.28
N GLY A 695 -6.71 48.94 -36.72
CA GLY A 695 -7.00 50.15 -35.96
C GLY A 695 -5.76 50.81 -35.36
N GLN A 696 -5.98 51.59 -34.31
CA GLN A 696 -4.94 52.21 -33.50
C GLN A 696 -5.11 51.81 -32.03
N ILE A 697 -4.00 51.62 -31.32
CA ILE A 697 -3.97 51.36 -29.88
C ILE A 697 -2.96 52.28 -29.20
N ASP A 698 -3.29 52.73 -27.99
CA ASP A 698 -2.57 53.77 -27.28
C ASP A 698 -2.61 53.54 -25.75
N ASP A 699 -1.60 54.03 -25.03
CA ASP A 699 -1.48 54.02 -23.56
C ASP A 699 -1.87 52.68 -22.89
N VAL A 700 -1.23 51.58 -23.32
CA VAL A 700 -1.48 50.23 -22.79
C VAL A 700 -0.83 50.09 -21.42
N ARG A 701 -1.60 49.71 -20.40
CA ARG A 701 -1.16 49.54 -19.01
C ARG A 701 -1.63 48.21 -18.45
N VAL A 702 -0.76 47.55 -17.70
CA VAL A 702 -1.05 46.30 -16.98
C VAL A 702 -0.67 46.47 -15.51
N TYR A 703 -1.62 46.21 -14.62
CA TYR A 703 -1.46 46.25 -13.17
C TYR A 703 -1.66 44.87 -12.58
N THR A 704 -0.96 44.58 -11.48
CA THR A 704 -0.98 43.30 -10.76
C THR A 704 -2.19 43.10 -9.85
N TYR A 705 -3.12 44.06 -9.83
CA TYR A 705 -4.27 44.07 -8.93
C TYR A 705 -5.52 44.61 -9.64
N ALA A 706 -6.70 44.31 -9.10
CA ALA A 706 -7.95 44.91 -9.52
C ALA A 706 -8.01 46.36 -9.04
N LYS A 707 -7.91 47.32 -9.96
CA LYS A 707 -8.04 48.73 -9.62
C LYS A 707 -9.49 49.04 -9.22
N PRO A 708 -9.72 49.83 -8.16
CA PRO A 708 -11.07 50.23 -7.77
C PRO A 708 -11.69 51.16 -8.82
N ASP A 709 -13.02 51.18 -8.89
CA ASP A 709 -13.80 51.98 -9.85
C ASP A 709 -13.33 53.45 -9.93
N THR A 710 -13.00 54.06 -8.78
CA THR A 710 -12.51 55.44 -8.70
C THR A 710 -11.18 55.65 -9.41
N GLU A 711 -10.24 54.72 -9.28
CA GLU A 711 -8.95 54.84 -9.95
C GLU A 711 -9.07 54.58 -11.46
N ILE A 712 -10.06 53.80 -11.91
CA ILE A 712 -10.36 53.62 -13.33
C ILE A 712 -10.94 54.90 -13.92
N LEU A 713 -11.85 55.54 -13.17
CA LEU A 713 -12.38 56.84 -13.57
C LEU A 713 -11.27 57.90 -13.68
N ASP A 714 -10.34 57.92 -12.73
CA ASP A 714 -9.18 58.82 -12.79
C ASP A 714 -8.33 58.57 -14.05
N LEU A 715 -8.12 57.30 -14.44
CA LEU A 715 -7.42 56.97 -15.70
C LEU A 715 -8.11 57.59 -16.92
N TYR A 716 -9.43 57.53 -16.99
CA TYR A 716 -10.21 58.12 -18.08
C TYR A 716 -10.17 59.65 -18.07
N ASN A 717 -10.43 60.25 -16.91
CA ASN A 717 -10.53 61.70 -16.74
C ASN A 717 -9.18 62.39 -17.02
N ASN A 718 -8.06 61.77 -16.66
CA ASN A 718 -6.72 62.32 -16.91
C ASN A 718 -6.38 62.49 -18.41
N LEU A 719 -7.04 61.77 -19.31
CA LEU A 719 -6.78 61.80 -20.76
C LEU A 719 -8.00 62.29 -21.57
N THR A 720 -9.00 62.86 -20.91
CA THR A 720 -10.20 63.40 -21.55
C THR A 720 -10.29 64.90 -21.39
N GLU A 721 -11.02 65.53 -22.32
CA GLU A 721 -11.25 66.97 -22.27
C GLU A 721 -12.16 67.30 -21.07
N PRO A 722 -12.00 68.46 -20.40
CA PRO A 722 -12.76 68.81 -19.21
C PRO A 722 -14.29 68.73 -19.35
N ASP A 723 -14.82 68.89 -20.57
CA ASP A 723 -16.25 68.80 -20.89
C ASP A 723 -16.78 67.36 -21.05
N LYS A 724 -15.91 66.36 -21.00
CA LYS A 724 -16.24 64.91 -21.10
C LYS A 724 -15.91 64.13 -19.82
N GLN A 725 -15.57 64.84 -18.75
CA GLN A 725 -15.22 64.26 -17.46
C GLN A 725 -16.42 63.51 -16.87
N LEU A 726 -16.20 62.27 -16.44
CA LEU A 726 -17.21 61.44 -15.79
C LEU A 726 -17.09 61.55 -14.26
N CYS A 727 -18.21 61.34 -13.56
CA CYS A 727 -18.29 61.53 -12.11
C CYS A 727 -19.05 60.34 -11.51
N LEU A 728 -18.39 59.56 -10.65
CA LEU A 728 -18.90 58.28 -10.12
C LEU A 728 -20.09 58.41 -9.15
N LEU A 729 -20.31 59.60 -8.58
CA LEU A 729 -21.35 59.80 -7.57
C LEU A 729 -22.34 60.88 -7.99
N GLU A 730 -23.63 60.50 -8.03
CA GLU A 730 -24.79 61.41 -8.10
C GLU A 730 -24.92 62.32 -6.84
N TYR A 731 -23.95 62.26 -5.91
CA TYR A 731 -23.80 63.19 -4.78
C TYR A 731 -22.95 64.43 -5.11
N GLY A 732 -22.34 64.49 -6.31
CA GLY A 732 -21.37 65.50 -6.73
C GLY A 732 -21.82 66.95 -6.49
N GLU A 733 -23.07 67.31 -6.80
CA GLU A 733 -23.50 68.72 -6.67
C GLU A 733 -23.47 69.29 -5.23
N ALA A 734 -23.46 68.45 -4.20
CA ALA A 734 -23.50 68.91 -2.81
C ALA A 734 -22.13 69.01 -2.13
N VAL A 735 -21.11 68.31 -2.64
CA VAL A 735 -19.81 68.14 -1.98
C VAL A 735 -18.61 68.38 -2.89
N ASP A 736 -18.74 68.15 -4.20
CA ASP A 736 -17.79 68.62 -5.21
C ASP A 736 -18.26 70.02 -5.63
N VAL A 737 -17.67 71.01 -4.98
CA VAL A 737 -18.10 72.41 -5.02
C VAL A 737 -16.97 73.33 -5.49
N SER A 738 -15.73 72.83 -5.57
CA SER A 738 -14.57 73.58 -6.01
C SER A 738 -13.37 72.68 -6.27
N GLY A 739 -12.77 72.77 -7.45
CA GLY A 739 -11.45 72.23 -7.78
C GLY A 739 -10.34 73.28 -7.82
N PRO A 740 -9.18 72.97 -8.45
CA PRO A 740 -8.02 73.86 -8.58
C PRO A 740 -8.31 75.21 -9.25
N GLU A 741 -9.28 75.24 -10.16
CA GLU A 741 -9.72 76.45 -10.86
C GLU A 741 -10.87 77.19 -10.15
N GLY A 742 -11.35 76.66 -9.02
CA GLY A 742 -12.44 77.25 -8.24
C GLY A 742 -13.84 76.85 -8.70
N GLU A 743 -13.95 75.87 -9.59
CA GLU A 743 -15.20 75.26 -10.07
C GLU A 743 -15.14 73.74 -9.83
N PRO A 744 -16.28 73.04 -9.59
CA PRO A 744 -16.33 71.60 -9.39
C PRO A 744 -15.57 70.81 -10.47
N ASP A 745 -14.81 69.78 -10.08
CA ASP A 745 -13.92 69.02 -10.96
C ASP A 745 -14.10 67.49 -10.82
N CYS A 746 -15.22 67.04 -10.27
CA CYS A 746 -15.57 65.64 -10.07
C CYS A 746 -14.58 64.83 -9.23
N MET A 747 -13.68 65.50 -8.51
CA MET A 747 -12.88 64.95 -7.44
C MET A 747 -13.36 65.57 -6.12
N ILE A 748 -13.42 64.79 -5.05
CA ILE A 748 -13.66 65.35 -3.71
C ILE A 748 -12.32 65.42 -3.02
N ASP A 749 -11.73 66.61 -2.98
CA ASP A 749 -10.38 66.78 -2.45
C ASP A 749 -10.25 67.98 -1.48
N MET A 750 -9.02 68.45 -1.27
CA MET A 750 -8.75 69.54 -0.34
C MET A 750 -9.28 70.89 -0.84
N HIS A 751 -9.52 71.05 -2.15
CA HIS A 751 -10.12 72.23 -2.74
C HIS A 751 -11.60 72.36 -2.32
N ASP A 752 -12.36 71.26 -2.36
CA ASP A 752 -13.74 71.23 -1.87
C ASP A 752 -13.81 71.47 -0.38
N PHE A 753 -12.96 70.77 0.39
CA PHE A 753 -12.91 70.95 1.83
C PHE A 753 -12.58 72.40 2.20
N ALA A 754 -11.61 73.02 1.51
CA ALA A 754 -11.27 74.41 1.72
C ALA A 754 -12.44 75.35 1.39
N TYR A 755 -13.15 75.11 0.29
CA TYR A 755 -14.32 75.90 -0.11
C TYR A 755 -15.47 75.77 0.90
N ILE A 756 -15.79 74.54 1.33
CA ILE A 756 -16.82 74.26 2.35
C ILE A 756 -16.41 74.90 3.70
N ALA A 757 -15.15 74.76 4.10
CA ALA A 757 -14.64 75.33 5.35
C ALA A 757 -14.69 76.87 5.33
N VAL A 758 -14.33 77.50 4.21
CA VAL A 758 -14.44 78.96 4.04
C VAL A 758 -15.91 79.40 4.11
N ASN A 759 -16.82 78.70 3.44
CA ASN A 759 -18.25 79.01 3.51
C ASN A 759 -18.83 78.81 4.90
N TRP A 760 -18.41 77.76 5.62
CA TRP A 760 -18.81 77.52 7.01
C TRP A 760 -18.33 78.66 7.93
N LEU A 761 -17.06 79.06 7.83
CA LEU A 761 -16.49 80.18 8.60
C LEU A 761 -17.21 81.52 8.28
N ASN A 762 -17.57 81.75 7.02
CA ASN A 762 -18.28 82.96 6.59
C ASN A 762 -19.77 82.95 6.95
N SER A 763 -20.39 81.78 7.14
CA SER A 763 -21.82 81.64 7.48
C SER A 763 -22.18 82.21 8.85
N GLY A 764 -21.20 82.37 9.74
CA GLY A 764 -21.40 82.86 11.12
C GLY A 764 -22.18 81.89 12.01
N ILE A 765 -22.37 80.64 11.58
CA ILE A 765 -23.05 79.60 12.36
C ILE A 765 -22.11 79.11 13.46
N TYR A 766 -22.46 79.39 14.71
CA TYR A 766 -21.73 78.92 15.89
C TYR A 766 -22.15 77.48 16.21
N PRO A 767 -21.22 76.51 16.35
CA PRO A 767 -21.57 75.16 16.72
C PRO A 767 -22.14 75.15 18.15
N VAL A 768 -23.40 74.71 18.28
CA VAL A 768 -23.98 74.40 19.59
C VAL A 768 -23.48 73.02 19.97
N VAL A 769 -22.77 72.92 21.09
CA VAL A 769 -22.36 71.64 21.68
C VAL A 769 -23.64 70.97 22.19
N GLU A 770 -24.10 69.90 21.53
CA GLU A 770 -25.03 68.93 22.13
C GLU A 770 -24.26 67.79 22.79
#